data_AF-A0A9D2RF94-F1
#
_entry.id   AF-A0A9D2RF94-F1
#
_cell.length_a   1.000
_cell.length_b   1.000
_cell.length_c   1.000
_cell.angle_alpha   90.00
_cell.angle_beta   90.00
_cell.angle_gamma   90.00
#
_symmetry.space_group_name_H-M   'P 1'
#
loop_
_entity.id
_entity.type
_entity.pdbx_description
1 polymer ?
#
loop_
_entity_poly.entity_id
_entity_poly.type
_entity_poly.pdbx_seq_one_letter_code
_entity_poly.pdbx_strand_id
1 'polypeptide(L)'
;MATIKDVARHADVSIATVSRIINNKGPISEKTRKKVYESMQALNYQPNEMARALQKQKSNIIGLIVPSVAYEFFGLLTEGVEEVCHELGYKLMIARSCEKADREVEMVSMLEGNKVDGILLCSRVGDAAIYREHTALPVVSIDRDLNGFSTVTCDNYQGGILAARELYEAGSRHPVLFGNDVPEYMTMNARNEGFFAECERLGMRAGYISAGWIDTEDHAGIRRYLNGFESDRVYGPERAERIFLRGLKDFPEADGVFVTGDALAARLMSSVGIRRNGILDRVPVVSFDGLGISELFGITTVAQPITEMGAAAARQLIREIEEGTEHMRSVLPVHLLERKSTARFKKDRSMMDFSKLTEYIDSLKDVYGIPAADCLITKDHETVYRHMTGYSDYENTKPLTDQTIFRLFSATKLVTVTAVMQQIERGNIKLYDEVRQYLPEYNTMLVSDDFKFEFPLRWPKSSDKCHYAHNAIRIIDLLSMTAGLSYDTDSPEEREIRERSGNQASTREVVAAIAKMPLVYEPGTRYSYGLCHDVLAAVVEVVTGQKYSDYLKENIFEPLGIKELYFHWDKDPELQKRVCALYRGYFGSDEIGPDDGEMTDGFKITANYESGGAGLAGTVSDYSLLVDALCNGGVGANGNRILKEETVRMLSVPYTTGQMSRDFAVTGKAGYEYGLGVRVLVDGSVSRSPVGEFGWDGAAGAYMLVDPVNHISIFYAQHVAGFFKAYSEIHPTIRDLAYECMGY
;
A
#
# COMPACT_ATOMS: atom_id res chain seq x y z
N MET A 1 -50.68 -52.71 -5.48
CA MET A 1 -49.48 -52.86 -4.62
C MET A 1 -49.68 -54.08 -3.75
N ALA A 2 -48.66 -54.93 -3.59
CA ALA A 2 -48.68 -56.01 -2.61
C ALA A 2 -48.88 -55.42 -1.20
N THR A 3 -49.57 -56.13 -0.31
CA THR A 3 -49.81 -55.72 1.07
C THR A 3 -49.01 -56.58 2.04
N ILE A 4 -48.92 -56.17 3.32
CA ILE A 4 -48.30 -57.00 4.36
C ILE A 4 -48.96 -58.39 4.48
N LYS A 5 -50.24 -58.50 4.11
CA LYS A 5 -50.99 -59.76 4.06
C LYS A 5 -50.49 -60.67 2.95
N ASP A 6 -50.10 -60.10 1.81
CA ASP A 6 -49.59 -60.86 0.66
C ASP A 6 -48.17 -61.37 0.93
N VAL A 7 -47.33 -60.57 1.62
CA VAL A 7 -46.02 -61.02 2.11
C VAL A 7 -46.17 -62.15 3.13
N ALA A 8 -47.10 -62.03 4.08
CA ALA A 8 -47.36 -63.08 5.06
C ALA A 8 -47.80 -64.40 4.39
N ARG A 9 -48.66 -64.30 3.37
CA ARG A 9 -49.12 -65.44 2.58
C ARG A 9 -47.98 -66.09 1.76
N HIS A 10 -47.16 -65.27 1.11
CA HIS A 10 -46.04 -65.75 0.28
C HIS A 10 -44.91 -66.37 1.11
N ALA A 11 -44.62 -65.78 2.28
CA ALA A 11 -43.64 -66.30 3.23
C ALA A 11 -44.18 -67.45 4.09
N ASP A 12 -45.48 -67.76 4.01
CA ASP A 12 -46.17 -68.77 4.83
C ASP A 12 -45.91 -68.58 6.34
N VAL A 13 -46.25 -67.38 6.82
CA VAL A 13 -46.18 -66.97 8.23
C VAL A 13 -47.37 -66.07 8.58
N SER A 14 -47.59 -65.79 9.87
CA SER A 14 -48.64 -64.83 10.26
C SER A 14 -48.28 -63.38 9.91
N ILE A 15 -49.29 -62.52 9.71
CA ILE A 15 -49.11 -61.07 9.54
C ILE A 15 -48.35 -60.47 10.74
N ALA A 16 -48.63 -60.96 11.95
CA ALA A 16 -47.93 -60.55 13.17
C ALA A 16 -46.44 -60.90 13.12
N THR A 17 -46.08 -62.05 12.54
CA THR A 17 -44.68 -62.47 12.35
C THR A 17 -43.96 -61.56 11.35
N VAL A 18 -44.58 -61.25 10.20
CA VAL A 18 -44.03 -60.30 9.22
C VAL A 18 -43.86 -58.92 9.86
N SER A 19 -44.86 -58.43 10.60
CA SER A 19 -44.80 -57.14 11.30
C SER A 19 -43.70 -57.10 12.36
N ARG A 20 -43.49 -58.18 13.13
CA ARG A 20 -42.40 -58.27 14.10
C ARG A 20 -41.02 -58.32 13.44
N ILE A 21 -40.89 -58.98 12.29
CA ILE A 21 -39.62 -59.00 11.51
C ILE A 21 -39.32 -57.61 10.95
N ILE A 22 -40.29 -56.97 10.31
CA ILE A 22 -40.14 -55.61 9.75
C ILE A 22 -39.81 -54.59 10.86
N ASN A 23 -40.41 -54.73 12.05
CA ASN A 23 -40.17 -53.84 13.18
C ASN A 23 -39.05 -54.30 14.13
N ASN A 24 -38.33 -55.37 13.78
CA ASN A 24 -37.25 -55.98 14.57
C ASN A 24 -37.60 -56.24 16.06
N LYS A 25 -38.82 -56.75 16.34
CA LYS A 25 -39.34 -56.99 17.70
C LYS A 25 -39.36 -58.46 18.08
N GLY A 26 -38.66 -58.81 19.16
CA GLY A 26 -38.69 -60.14 19.79
C GLY A 26 -37.81 -61.20 19.10
N PRO A 27 -37.59 -62.36 19.74
CA PRO A 27 -36.76 -63.42 19.19
C PRO A 27 -37.46 -64.11 18.01
N ILE A 28 -36.82 -64.09 16.84
CA ILE A 28 -37.30 -64.74 15.60
C ILE A 28 -36.11 -65.42 14.94
N SER A 29 -36.29 -66.66 14.49
CA SER A 29 -35.22 -67.42 13.84
C SER A 29 -34.75 -66.75 12.53
N GLU A 30 -33.45 -66.82 12.26
CA GLU A 30 -32.87 -66.27 11.03
C GLU A 30 -33.49 -66.88 9.77
N LYS A 31 -33.84 -68.18 9.82
CA LYS A 31 -34.54 -68.89 8.74
C LYS A 31 -35.86 -68.21 8.37
N THR A 32 -36.66 -67.81 9.36
CA THR A 32 -37.95 -67.14 9.13
C THR A 32 -37.75 -65.69 8.67
N ARG A 33 -36.74 -64.99 9.22
CA ARG A 33 -36.36 -63.64 8.80
C ARG A 33 -35.97 -63.60 7.32
N LYS A 34 -35.14 -64.55 6.88
CA LYS A 34 -34.72 -64.70 5.47
C LYS A 34 -35.91 -64.93 4.54
N LYS A 35 -36.80 -65.88 4.89
CA LYS A 35 -38.00 -66.22 4.10
C LYS A 35 -38.95 -65.02 3.90
N VAL A 36 -39.10 -64.18 4.93
CA VAL A 36 -39.90 -62.96 4.85
C VAL A 36 -39.24 -61.91 3.97
N TYR A 37 -37.92 -61.68 4.07
CA TYR A 37 -37.22 -60.73 3.20
C TYR A 37 -37.23 -61.15 1.72
N GLU A 38 -37.03 -62.43 1.43
CA GLU A 38 -37.16 -62.97 0.07
C GLU A 38 -38.57 -62.75 -0.49
N SER A 39 -39.61 -62.91 0.35
CA SER A 39 -41.00 -62.67 -0.04
C SER A 39 -41.31 -61.17 -0.24
N MET A 40 -40.69 -60.28 0.54
CA MET A 40 -40.79 -58.84 0.32
C MET A 40 -40.18 -58.43 -1.02
N GLN A 41 -39.00 -58.98 -1.36
CA GLN A 41 -38.34 -58.76 -2.65
C GLN A 41 -39.17 -59.30 -3.81
N ALA A 42 -39.62 -60.56 -3.74
CA ALA A 42 -40.40 -61.20 -4.80
C ALA A 42 -41.70 -60.46 -5.13
N LEU A 43 -42.34 -59.86 -4.12
CA LEU A 43 -43.60 -59.13 -4.28
C LEU A 43 -43.40 -57.62 -4.51
N ASN A 44 -42.15 -57.15 -4.58
CA ASN A 44 -41.80 -55.73 -4.57
C ASN A 44 -42.56 -54.95 -3.48
N TYR A 45 -42.68 -55.55 -2.30
CA TYR A 45 -43.39 -54.96 -1.16
C TYR A 45 -42.44 -54.05 -0.38
N GLN A 46 -42.87 -52.81 -0.17
CA GLN A 46 -42.21 -51.86 0.72
C GLN A 46 -43.13 -51.55 1.92
N PRO A 47 -42.61 -51.57 3.16
CA PRO A 47 -43.37 -51.13 4.33
C PRO A 47 -43.91 -49.71 4.16
N ASN A 48 -45.16 -49.47 4.58
CA ASN A 48 -45.75 -48.13 4.56
C ASN A 48 -45.23 -47.31 5.75
N GLU A 49 -44.29 -46.41 5.47
CA GLU A 49 -43.64 -45.55 6.47
C GLU A 49 -44.62 -44.58 7.16
N MET A 50 -45.64 -44.06 6.45
CA MET A 50 -46.64 -43.17 7.05
C MET A 50 -47.48 -43.89 8.12
N ALA A 51 -47.85 -45.15 7.85
CA ALA A 51 -48.56 -45.97 8.83
C ALA A 51 -47.70 -46.31 10.08
N ARG A 52 -46.38 -46.38 9.92
CA ARG A 52 -45.43 -46.59 11.04
C ARG A 52 -45.25 -45.32 11.87
N ALA A 53 -45.15 -44.16 11.22
CA ALA A 53 -45.07 -42.86 11.88
C ALA A 53 -46.31 -42.59 12.75
N LEU A 54 -47.51 -42.90 12.24
CA LEU A 54 -48.78 -42.80 12.98
C LEU A 54 -48.82 -43.66 14.25
N GLN A 55 -48.22 -44.87 14.24
CA GLN A 55 -48.14 -45.72 15.44
C GLN A 55 -47.11 -45.26 16.46
N LYS A 56 -46.02 -44.61 16.01
CA LYS A 56 -44.93 -44.16 16.87
C LYS A 56 -45.05 -42.69 17.30
N GLN A 57 -46.01 -41.94 16.76
CA GLN A 57 -46.12 -40.49 16.89
C GLN A 57 -44.82 -39.73 16.55
N LYS A 58 -43.98 -40.31 15.69
CA LYS A 58 -42.68 -39.75 15.27
C LYS A 58 -42.45 -40.08 13.80
N SER A 59 -42.18 -39.06 12.99
CA SER A 59 -41.99 -39.18 11.55
C SER A 59 -40.54 -39.44 11.14
N ASN A 60 -39.59 -39.11 12.03
CA ASN A 60 -38.16 -38.96 11.76
C ASN A 60 -37.90 -38.01 10.58
N ILE A 61 -38.66 -36.92 10.48
CA ILE A 61 -38.47 -35.87 9.48
C ILE A 61 -38.28 -34.56 10.22
N ILE A 62 -37.23 -33.80 9.91
CA ILE A 62 -37.10 -32.41 10.35
C ILE A 62 -37.24 -31.46 9.17
N GLY A 63 -37.84 -30.30 9.41
CA GLY A 63 -37.95 -29.23 8.43
C GLY A 63 -36.76 -28.27 8.52
N LEU A 64 -36.25 -27.81 7.39
CA LEU A 64 -35.29 -26.70 7.33
C LEU A 64 -35.86 -25.59 6.44
N ILE A 65 -36.11 -24.43 7.04
CA ILE A 65 -36.57 -23.24 6.33
C ILE A 65 -35.35 -22.37 6.00
N VAL A 66 -35.10 -22.18 4.70
CA VAL A 66 -34.02 -21.31 4.19
C VAL A 66 -34.57 -20.17 3.32
N PRO A 67 -33.91 -19.01 3.25
CA PRO A 67 -34.33 -17.90 2.40
C PRO A 67 -34.16 -18.23 0.91
N SER A 68 -33.05 -18.90 0.61
CA SER A 68 -32.66 -19.29 -0.75
C SER A 68 -31.95 -20.65 -0.70
N VAL A 69 -32.04 -21.39 -1.80
CA VAL A 69 -31.24 -22.60 -2.04
C VAL A 69 -30.11 -22.34 -3.05
N ALA A 70 -30.04 -21.10 -3.59
CA ALA A 70 -29.07 -20.72 -4.61
C ALA A 70 -27.84 -19.99 -4.04
N TYR A 71 -27.92 -19.51 -2.79
CA TYR A 71 -26.80 -18.85 -2.14
C TYR A 71 -25.97 -19.91 -1.39
N GLU A 72 -24.67 -19.94 -1.67
CA GLU A 72 -23.73 -20.98 -1.23
C GLU A 72 -23.76 -21.23 0.28
N PHE A 73 -23.88 -20.16 1.08
CA PHE A 73 -24.02 -20.25 2.55
C PHE A 73 -25.13 -21.22 2.97
N PHE A 74 -26.32 -21.14 2.36
CA PHE A 74 -27.43 -22.03 2.72
C PHE A 74 -27.22 -23.46 2.23
N GLY A 75 -26.44 -23.64 1.15
CA GLY A 75 -26.02 -24.96 0.67
C GLY A 75 -25.13 -25.67 1.68
N LEU A 76 -24.04 -25.02 2.10
CA LEU A 76 -23.11 -25.54 3.12
C LEU A 76 -23.81 -25.81 4.46
N LEU A 77 -24.72 -24.91 4.86
CA LEU A 77 -25.52 -25.11 6.06
C LEU A 77 -26.42 -26.35 5.94
N THR A 78 -27.09 -26.51 4.80
CA THR A 78 -27.97 -27.66 4.52
C THR A 78 -27.18 -28.96 4.52
N GLU A 79 -25.97 -28.96 3.98
CA GLU A 79 -25.05 -30.10 4.00
C GLU A 79 -24.78 -30.57 5.43
N GLY A 80 -24.38 -29.66 6.33
CA GLY A 80 -24.14 -30.01 7.73
C GLY A 80 -25.40 -30.50 8.48
N VAL A 81 -26.58 -29.97 8.13
CA VAL A 81 -27.86 -30.48 8.66
C VAL A 81 -28.14 -31.90 8.15
N GLU A 82 -27.94 -32.14 6.85
CA GLU A 82 -28.22 -33.43 6.22
C GLU A 82 -27.33 -34.54 6.74
N GLU A 83 -26.03 -34.27 6.94
CA GLU A 83 -25.09 -35.21 7.55
C GLU A 83 -25.57 -35.71 8.91
N VAL A 84 -25.98 -34.79 9.79
CA VAL A 84 -26.52 -35.13 11.11
C VAL A 84 -27.84 -35.89 11.01
N CYS A 85 -28.71 -35.51 10.07
CA CYS A 85 -29.94 -36.25 9.82
C CYS A 85 -29.63 -37.69 9.42
N HIS A 86 -28.69 -37.89 8.50
CA HIS A 86 -28.27 -39.19 8.03
C HIS A 86 -27.71 -40.04 9.17
N GLU A 87 -26.78 -39.49 9.97
CA GLU A 87 -26.16 -40.15 11.12
C GLU A 87 -27.20 -40.62 12.16
N LEU A 88 -28.21 -39.79 12.41
CA LEU A 88 -29.22 -40.04 13.45
C LEU A 88 -30.52 -40.66 12.92
N GLY A 89 -30.59 -41.00 11.64
CA GLY A 89 -31.74 -41.68 11.02
C GLY A 89 -32.98 -40.79 10.81
N TYR A 90 -32.79 -39.48 10.68
CA TYR A 90 -33.79 -38.50 10.26
C TYR A 90 -33.72 -38.22 8.76
N LYS A 91 -34.81 -37.70 8.21
CA LYS A 91 -34.90 -37.17 6.84
C LYS A 91 -35.03 -35.65 6.91
N LEU A 92 -34.41 -34.97 5.95
CA LEU A 92 -34.50 -33.51 5.84
C LEU A 92 -35.57 -33.11 4.81
N MET A 93 -36.48 -32.22 5.22
CA MET A 93 -37.42 -31.55 4.32
C MET A 93 -37.06 -30.06 4.21
N ILE A 94 -36.64 -29.62 3.04
CA ILE A 94 -36.20 -28.23 2.81
C ILE A 94 -37.39 -27.40 2.30
N ALA A 95 -37.63 -26.26 2.93
CA ALA A 95 -38.65 -25.30 2.58
C ALA A 95 -38.01 -23.93 2.31
N ARG A 96 -38.44 -23.24 1.25
CA ARG A 96 -37.86 -21.95 0.85
C ARG A 96 -38.83 -20.80 1.16
N SER A 97 -38.42 -19.86 2.00
CA SER A 97 -39.26 -18.71 2.36
C SER A 97 -39.23 -17.57 1.32
N CYS A 98 -38.16 -17.43 0.53
CA CYS A 98 -37.94 -16.29 -0.37
C CYS A 98 -37.96 -14.93 0.37
N GLU A 99 -37.46 -14.88 1.61
CA GLU A 99 -37.33 -13.64 2.40
C GLU A 99 -38.69 -12.92 2.62
N LYS A 100 -39.75 -13.70 2.85
CA LYS A 100 -41.14 -13.23 3.01
C LYS A 100 -41.77 -13.78 4.28
N ALA A 101 -42.23 -12.91 5.19
CA ALA A 101 -42.83 -13.31 6.49
C ALA A 101 -44.04 -14.22 6.33
N ASP A 102 -44.94 -13.86 5.40
CA ASP A 102 -46.14 -14.62 5.05
C ASP A 102 -45.79 -16.02 4.53
N ARG A 103 -44.71 -16.14 3.75
CA ARG A 103 -44.21 -17.43 3.29
C ARG A 103 -43.54 -18.24 4.38
N GLU A 104 -42.83 -17.62 5.32
CA GLU A 104 -42.25 -18.35 6.47
C GLU A 104 -43.35 -19.06 7.26
N VAL A 105 -44.45 -18.37 7.55
CA VAL A 105 -45.63 -18.96 8.21
C VAL A 105 -46.24 -20.08 7.36
N GLU A 106 -46.42 -19.85 6.05
CA GLU A 106 -46.89 -20.89 5.11
C GLU A 106 -45.98 -22.14 5.14
N MET A 107 -44.66 -21.94 5.18
CA MET A 107 -43.69 -23.04 5.24
C MET A 107 -43.77 -23.79 6.56
N VAL A 108 -43.95 -23.10 7.70
CA VAL A 108 -44.19 -23.75 9.00
C VAL A 108 -45.46 -24.60 8.94
N SER A 109 -46.59 -24.04 8.48
CA SER A 109 -47.84 -24.80 8.34
C SER A 109 -47.71 -25.98 7.38
N MET A 110 -46.95 -25.83 6.29
CA MET A 110 -46.68 -26.91 5.34
C MET A 110 -45.88 -28.04 5.98
N LEU A 111 -44.84 -27.71 6.76
CA LEU A 111 -44.01 -28.68 7.47
C LEU A 111 -44.83 -29.42 8.55
N GLU A 112 -45.66 -28.73 9.31
CA GLU A 112 -46.59 -29.35 10.27
C GLU A 112 -47.63 -30.26 9.60
N GLY A 113 -48.17 -29.83 8.46
CA GLY A 113 -49.09 -30.62 7.64
C GLY A 113 -48.45 -31.92 7.14
N ASN A 114 -47.14 -31.89 6.86
CA ASN A 114 -46.32 -33.05 6.49
C ASN A 114 -45.77 -33.82 7.70
N LYS A 115 -46.20 -33.48 8.92
CA LYS A 115 -45.87 -34.18 10.17
C LYS A 115 -44.39 -34.22 10.50
N VAL A 116 -43.62 -33.16 10.21
CA VAL A 116 -42.24 -33.07 10.71
C VAL A 116 -42.22 -33.05 12.24
N ASP A 117 -41.13 -33.55 12.83
CA ASP A 117 -40.94 -33.65 14.27
C ASP A 117 -40.36 -32.36 14.88
N GLY A 118 -39.76 -31.49 14.06
CA GLY A 118 -39.19 -30.20 14.48
C GLY A 118 -38.71 -29.34 13.29
N ILE A 119 -38.38 -28.08 13.56
CA ILE A 119 -38.06 -27.08 12.52
C ILE A 119 -36.72 -26.38 12.82
N LEU A 120 -35.82 -26.38 11.84
CA LEU A 120 -34.67 -25.49 11.78
C LEU A 120 -35.05 -24.24 10.98
N LEU A 121 -34.76 -23.07 11.55
CA LEU A 121 -35.14 -21.79 10.96
C LEU A 121 -33.90 -20.95 10.66
N CYS A 122 -33.52 -20.86 9.39
CA CYS A 122 -32.56 -19.88 8.87
C CYS A 122 -33.32 -18.69 8.26
N SER A 123 -34.32 -18.23 9.02
CA SER A 123 -35.30 -17.16 8.74
C SER A 123 -34.75 -15.73 8.88
N ARG A 124 -35.00 -14.77 7.98
CA ARG A 124 -34.59 -13.35 8.19
C ARG A 124 -35.76 -12.39 8.48
N VAL A 125 -36.99 -12.88 8.56
CA VAL A 125 -38.19 -12.02 8.71
C VAL A 125 -39.00 -12.39 9.98
N GLY A 126 -39.66 -11.41 10.61
CA GLY A 126 -40.72 -11.59 11.63
C GLY A 126 -40.27 -12.01 13.04
N ASP A 127 -40.84 -11.43 14.11
CA ASP A 127 -40.46 -11.69 15.52
C ASP A 127 -40.79 -13.13 16.00
N ALA A 128 -40.14 -13.58 17.09
CA ALA A 128 -40.35 -14.86 17.78
C ALA A 128 -41.83 -15.15 18.09
N ALA A 129 -42.65 -14.11 18.26
CA ALA A 129 -44.09 -14.22 18.47
C ALA A 129 -44.80 -15.01 17.37
N ILE A 130 -44.39 -14.85 16.10
CA ILE A 130 -45.00 -15.54 14.97
C ILE A 130 -44.89 -17.05 15.13
N TYR A 131 -43.73 -17.54 15.56
CA TYR A 131 -43.48 -18.99 15.67
C TYR A 131 -44.16 -19.60 16.90
N ARG A 132 -44.17 -18.89 18.04
CA ARG A 132 -44.85 -19.35 19.26
C ARG A 132 -46.36 -19.46 19.11
N GLU A 133 -46.97 -18.58 18.31
CA GLU A 133 -48.41 -18.59 18.07
C GLU A 133 -48.84 -19.64 17.04
N HIS A 134 -47.93 -20.08 16.15
CA HIS A 134 -48.26 -20.92 15.00
C HIS A 134 -47.77 -22.36 15.10
N THR A 135 -46.80 -22.68 15.98
CA THR A 135 -46.33 -24.06 16.14
C THR A 135 -46.03 -24.43 17.58
N ALA A 136 -46.34 -25.68 17.92
CA ALA A 136 -45.92 -26.32 19.18
C ALA A 136 -44.69 -27.23 18.99
N LEU A 137 -44.15 -27.32 17.77
CA LEU A 137 -42.95 -28.12 17.49
C LEU A 137 -41.69 -27.44 18.07
N PRO A 138 -40.65 -28.22 18.42
CA PRO A 138 -39.34 -27.67 18.69
C PRO A 138 -38.82 -26.86 17.49
N VAL A 139 -38.27 -25.67 17.77
CA VAL A 139 -37.69 -24.77 16.77
C VAL A 139 -36.31 -24.32 17.22
N VAL A 140 -35.32 -24.51 16.34
CA VAL A 140 -33.96 -23.98 16.53
C VAL A 140 -33.67 -22.96 15.44
N SER A 141 -33.30 -21.75 15.86
CA SER A 141 -32.93 -20.64 14.99
C SER A 141 -31.46 -20.72 14.59
N ILE A 142 -31.14 -20.34 13.35
CA ILE A 142 -29.76 -20.31 12.86
C ILE A 142 -29.45 -18.93 12.27
N ASP A 143 -28.30 -18.37 12.67
CA ASP A 143 -27.81 -17.05 12.23
C ASP A 143 -28.78 -15.89 12.52
N ARG A 144 -29.62 -16.09 13.54
CA ARG A 144 -30.58 -15.12 14.06
C ARG A 144 -30.94 -15.41 15.50
N ASP A 145 -30.83 -14.42 16.38
CA ASP A 145 -31.29 -14.54 17.76
C ASP A 145 -32.82 -14.40 17.81
N LEU A 146 -33.48 -15.46 18.25
CA LEU A 146 -34.93 -15.49 18.45
C LEU A 146 -35.20 -15.78 19.91
N ASN A 147 -35.70 -14.77 20.62
CA ASN A 147 -35.98 -14.88 22.05
C ASN A 147 -36.84 -16.12 22.33
N GLY A 148 -36.48 -16.90 23.35
CA GLY A 148 -37.15 -18.15 23.76
C GLY A 148 -37.15 -19.26 22.71
N PHE A 149 -36.14 -19.28 21.83
CA PHE A 149 -35.80 -20.43 20.99
C PHE A 149 -34.30 -20.68 21.12
N SER A 150 -33.87 -21.94 20.94
CA SER A 150 -32.44 -22.22 20.85
C SER A 150 -31.88 -21.59 19.59
N THR A 151 -30.66 -21.07 19.68
CA THR A 151 -30.02 -20.34 18.59
C THR A 151 -28.61 -20.84 18.37
N VAL A 152 -28.26 -21.07 17.10
CA VAL A 152 -26.88 -21.33 16.67
C VAL A 152 -26.42 -20.19 15.78
N THR A 153 -25.31 -19.55 16.12
CA THR A 153 -24.69 -18.45 15.37
C THR A 153 -23.17 -18.60 15.37
N CYS A 154 -22.48 -17.85 14.52
CA CYS A 154 -21.04 -17.62 14.67
C CYS A 154 -20.77 -16.37 15.52
N ASP A 155 -19.53 -16.22 15.97
CA ASP A 155 -19.03 -15.05 16.67
C ASP A 155 -18.82 -13.87 15.71
N ASN A 156 -19.93 -13.20 15.36
CA ASN A 156 -19.92 -12.05 14.46
C ASN A 156 -19.06 -10.90 15.01
N TYR A 157 -19.08 -10.65 16.33
CA TYR A 157 -18.31 -9.57 16.95
C TYR A 157 -16.81 -9.80 16.83
N GLN A 158 -16.34 -11.00 17.17
CA GLN A 158 -14.95 -11.38 16.97
C GLN A 158 -14.57 -11.33 15.49
N GLY A 159 -15.49 -11.68 14.60
CA GLY A 159 -15.25 -11.57 13.16
C GLY A 159 -15.04 -10.13 12.68
N GLY A 160 -15.79 -9.17 13.23
CA GLY A 160 -15.54 -7.74 13.01
C GLY A 160 -14.16 -7.30 13.49
N ILE A 161 -13.74 -7.75 14.68
CA ILE A 161 -12.40 -7.51 15.23
C ILE A 161 -11.31 -8.04 14.30
N LEU A 162 -11.45 -9.28 13.82
CA LEU A 162 -10.48 -9.90 12.91
C LEU A 162 -10.35 -9.10 11.61
N ALA A 163 -11.46 -8.64 11.05
CA ALA A 163 -11.44 -7.83 9.83
C ALA A 163 -10.73 -6.47 10.03
N ALA A 164 -10.98 -5.80 11.16
CA ALA A 164 -10.31 -4.54 11.48
C ALA A 164 -8.80 -4.72 11.70
N ARG A 165 -8.39 -5.76 12.45
CA ARG A 165 -6.97 -6.09 12.64
C ARG A 165 -6.26 -6.38 11.33
N GLU A 166 -6.90 -7.16 10.48
CA GLU A 166 -6.36 -7.53 9.18
C GLU A 166 -6.07 -6.29 8.32
N LEU A 167 -7.01 -5.35 8.26
CA LEU A 167 -6.83 -4.09 7.54
C LEU A 167 -5.74 -3.22 8.18
N TYR A 168 -5.69 -3.14 9.51
CA TYR A 168 -4.66 -2.40 10.23
C TYR A 168 -3.24 -2.94 9.96
N GLU A 169 -3.07 -4.26 10.03
CA GLU A 169 -1.83 -4.95 9.71
C GLU A 169 -1.42 -4.76 8.25
N ALA A 170 -2.41 -4.68 7.35
CA ALA A 170 -2.23 -4.35 5.95
C ALA A 170 -2.01 -2.84 5.69
N GLY A 171 -1.80 -2.03 6.73
CA GLY A 171 -1.42 -0.61 6.62
C GLY A 171 -2.58 0.39 6.60
N SER A 172 -3.83 -0.05 6.64
CA SER A 172 -5.00 0.84 6.66
C SER A 172 -5.09 1.65 7.96
N ARG A 173 -5.48 2.92 7.87
CA ARG A 173 -5.76 3.84 8.99
C ARG A 173 -7.14 4.48 8.89
N HIS A 174 -7.71 4.53 7.70
CA HIS A 174 -9.03 5.07 7.38
C HIS A 174 -9.88 4.02 6.66
N PRO A 175 -10.14 2.85 7.28
CA PRO A 175 -10.88 1.80 6.61
C PRO A 175 -12.36 2.17 6.46
N VAL A 176 -13.00 1.71 5.39
CA VAL A 176 -14.45 1.87 5.19
C VAL A 176 -15.15 0.53 5.22
N LEU A 177 -16.18 0.42 6.05
CA LEU A 177 -17.10 -0.70 6.01
C LEU A 177 -18.16 -0.46 4.92
N PHE A 178 -18.26 -1.38 3.97
CA PHE A 178 -19.30 -1.40 2.94
C PHE A 178 -20.23 -2.60 3.13
N GLY A 179 -21.50 -2.35 3.43
CA GLY A 179 -22.46 -3.40 3.74
C GLY A 179 -23.90 -2.92 3.78
N ASN A 180 -24.82 -3.86 3.95
CA ASN A 180 -26.23 -3.56 4.13
C ASN A 180 -26.49 -3.00 5.54
N ASP A 181 -27.49 -2.13 5.68
CA ASP A 181 -27.98 -1.73 6.99
C ASP A 181 -28.66 -2.92 7.68
N VAL A 182 -28.06 -3.36 8.79
CA VAL A 182 -28.53 -4.50 9.58
C VAL A 182 -29.28 -3.95 10.80
N PRO A 183 -30.49 -4.43 11.12
CA PRO A 183 -31.16 -4.06 12.36
C PRO A 183 -30.32 -4.43 13.57
N GLU A 184 -30.44 -3.61 14.60
CA GLU A 184 -29.78 -3.82 15.90
C GLU A 184 -30.08 -5.21 16.50
N TYR A 185 -31.27 -5.78 16.22
CA TYR A 185 -31.66 -7.10 16.74
C TYR A 185 -31.05 -8.29 15.99
N MET A 186 -30.40 -8.09 14.83
CA MET A 186 -29.79 -9.19 14.07
C MET A 186 -28.36 -9.43 14.55
N THR A 187 -27.98 -10.70 14.71
CA THR A 187 -26.62 -11.13 15.09
C THR A 187 -25.54 -10.59 14.15
N MET A 188 -25.89 -10.34 12.88
CA MET A 188 -24.99 -9.75 11.89
C MET A 188 -24.63 -8.29 12.21
N ASN A 189 -25.39 -7.54 13.03
CA ASN A 189 -25.02 -6.19 13.44
C ASN A 189 -23.78 -6.18 14.36
N ALA A 190 -23.63 -7.22 15.18
CA ALA A 190 -22.46 -7.38 16.05
C ALA A 190 -21.15 -7.41 15.26
N ARG A 191 -21.18 -7.81 13.97
CA ARG A 191 -20.04 -7.74 13.04
C ARG A 191 -19.57 -6.31 12.81
N ASN A 192 -20.51 -5.40 12.61
CA ASN A 192 -20.21 -3.98 12.40
C ASN A 192 -19.69 -3.37 13.71
N GLU A 193 -20.35 -3.69 14.83
CA GLU A 193 -19.93 -3.24 16.17
C GLU A 193 -18.49 -3.66 16.49
N GLY A 194 -18.15 -4.93 16.28
CA GLY A 194 -16.80 -5.44 16.53
C GLY A 194 -15.74 -4.80 15.64
N PHE A 195 -16.09 -4.52 14.37
CA PHE A 195 -15.20 -3.81 13.45
C PHE A 195 -14.92 -2.38 13.93
N PHE A 196 -15.97 -1.60 14.25
CA PHE A 196 -15.80 -0.22 14.70
C PHE A 196 -15.10 -0.12 16.06
N ALA A 197 -15.45 -0.99 17.00
CA ALA A 197 -14.81 -1.03 18.33
C ALA A 197 -13.31 -1.31 18.22
N GLU A 198 -12.91 -2.23 17.33
CA GLU A 198 -11.49 -2.53 17.12
C GLU A 198 -10.76 -1.44 16.35
N CYS A 199 -11.42 -0.78 15.38
CA CYS A 199 -10.87 0.40 14.72
C CYS A 199 -10.57 1.51 15.72
N GLU A 200 -11.49 1.80 16.63
CA GLU A 200 -11.30 2.76 17.72
C GLU A 200 -10.13 2.35 18.62
N ARG A 201 -10.06 1.08 19.03
CA ARG A 201 -8.97 0.54 19.87
C ARG A 201 -7.59 0.66 19.20
N LEU A 202 -7.53 0.55 17.88
CA LEU A 202 -6.30 0.64 17.08
C LEU A 202 -5.98 2.07 16.61
N GLY A 203 -6.81 3.06 16.95
CA GLY A 203 -6.62 4.45 16.54
C GLY A 203 -6.92 4.72 15.06
N MET A 204 -7.70 3.86 14.41
CA MET A 204 -8.15 4.05 13.03
C MET A 204 -9.43 4.88 12.96
N ARG A 205 -9.57 5.72 11.92
CA ARG A 205 -10.79 6.49 11.66
C ARG A 205 -11.65 5.78 10.62
N ALA A 206 -12.56 4.94 11.07
CA ALA A 206 -13.38 4.13 10.18
C ALA A 206 -14.60 4.88 9.61
N GLY A 207 -14.91 4.65 8.33
CA GLY A 207 -16.12 5.12 7.65
C GLY A 207 -17.15 4.01 7.45
N TYR A 208 -18.40 4.39 7.13
CA TYR A 208 -19.48 3.46 6.79
C TYR A 208 -20.17 3.91 5.50
N ILE A 209 -20.20 3.03 4.50
CA ILE A 209 -20.99 3.20 3.29
C ILE A 209 -22.11 2.16 3.32
N SER A 210 -23.33 2.63 3.55
CA SER A 210 -24.51 1.79 3.43
C SER A 210 -24.74 1.43 1.95
N ALA A 211 -24.84 0.12 1.66
CA ALA A 211 -25.32 -0.41 0.39
C ALA A 211 -26.83 -0.12 0.17
N GLY A 212 -27.50 0.48 1.17
CA GLY A 212 -28.87 0.97 1.14
C GLY A 212 -29.92 -0.07 1.50
N TRP A 213 -31.06 0.39 2.02
CA TRP A 213 -32.29 -0.38 2.17
C TRP A 213 -32.94 -0.65 0.81
N ILE A 214 -33.59 -1.79 0.65
CA ILE A 214 -34.63 -1.95 -0.36
C ILE A 214 -35.89 -1.29 0.18
N ASP A 215 -36.03 0.00 -0.10
CA ASP A 215 -37.31 0.68 0.05
C ASP A 215 -38.19 0.29 -1.16
N THR A 216 -38.87 -0.84 -1.03
CA THR A 216 -40.09 -1.08 -1.78
C THR A 216 -41.22 -1.13 -0.77
N GLU A 217 -41.96 -0.04 -0.64
CA GLU A 217 -43.38 -0.15 -0.32
C GLU A 217 -44.01 -1.05 -1.41
N ASP A 218 -44.16 -2.33 -1.11
CA ASP A 218 -45.27 -3.07 -1.74
C ASP A 218 -46.57 -2.49 -1.17
N HIS A 219 -47.70 -2.66 -1.87
CA HIS A 219 -49.03 -2.06 -1.53
C HIS A 219 -49.56 -2.38 -0.10
N ALA A 220 -48.78 -3.09 0.72
CA ALA A 220 -49.05 -3.49 2.10
C ALA A 220 -48.03 -2.97 3.15
N GLY A 221 -47.02 -2.15 2.80
CA GLY A 221 -46.14 -1.48 3.77
C GLY A 221 -45.08 -2.35 4.48
N ILE A 222 -44.64 -3.46 3.89
CA ILE A 222 -43.65 -4.39 4.48
C ILE A 222 -42.23 -4.14 3.92
N ARG A 223 -41.25 -3.90 4.81
CA ARG A 223 -39.82 -3.70 4.47
C ARG A 223 -39.13 -5.02 4.07
N ARG A 224 -38.29 -5.01 3.03
CA ARG A 224 -37.56 -6.18 2.52
C ARG A 224 -36.06 -6.13 2.84
N TYR A 225 -35.53 -7.24 3.34
CA TYR A 225 -34.12 -7.59 3.16
C TYR A 225 -33.98 -8.21 1.77
N LEU A 226 -32.91 -7.89 1.03
CA LEU A 226 -32.46 -8.71 -0.10
C LEU A 226 -30.96 -8.89 0.08
N ASN A 227 -30.49 -10.12 -0.04
CA ASN A 227 -29.06 -10.39 -0.23
C ASN A 227 -28.57 -9.84 -1.58
N GLY A 228 -27.25 -9.68 -1.73
CA GLY A 228 -26.66 -9.16 -2.98
C GLY A 228 -27.12 -9.92 -4.23
N PHE A 229 -27.27 -11.25 -4.16
CA PHE A 229 -27.73 -12.04 -5.30
C PHE A 229 -29.15 -11.69 -5.79
N GLU A 230 -30.08 -11.38 -4.88
CA GLU A 230 -31.43 -10.96 -5.23
C GLU A 230 -31.52 -9.47 -5.62
N SER A 231 -30.62 -8.61 -5.15
CA SER A 231 -30.59 -7.19 -5.52
C SER A 231 -30.32 -6.97 -7.02
N ASP A 232 -29.50 -7.82 -7.66
CA ASP A 232 -29.20 -7.74 -9.10
C ASP A 232 -30.38 -8.16 -9.98
N ARG A 233 -31.16 -9.16 -9.55
CA ARG A 233 -32.37 -9.57 -10.29
C ARG A 233 -33.43 -8.48 -10.31
N VAL A 234 -33.43 -7.59 -9.31
CA VAL A 234 -34.44 -6.55 -9.12
C VAL A 234 -33.97 -5.17 -9.60
N TYR A 235 -32.67 -4.84 -9.51
CA TYR A 235 -32.16 -3.48 -9.74
C TYR A 235 -30.97 -3.33 -10.71
N GLY A 236 -30.46 -4.43 -11.26
CA GLY A 236 -29.42 -4.43 -12.29
C GLY A 236 -27.97 -4.49 -11.75
N PRO A 237 -27.03 -4.96 -12.59
CA PRO A 237 -25.69 -5.44 -12.17
C PRO A 237 -24.71 -4.35 -11.68
N GLU A 238 -25.05 -3.06 -11.78
CA GLU A 238 -24.13 -1.94 -11.52
C GLU A 238 -24.49 -1.11 -10.27
N ARG A 239 -25.54 -1.50 -9.52
CA ARG A 239 -26.02 -0.67 -8.40
C ARG A 239 -25.04 -0.63 -7.23
N ALA A 240 -24.49 -1.78 -6.82
CA ALA A 240 -23.51 -1.86 -5.73
C ALA A 240 -22.25 -1.03 -6.04
N GLU A 241 -21.76 -1.12 -7.28
CA GLU A 241 -20.69 -0.28 -7.81
C GLU A 241 -21.02 1.22 -7.66
N ARG A 242 -22.20 1.64 -8.13
CA ARG A 242 -22.58 3.07 -8.11
C ARG A 242 -22.68 3.62 -6.69
N ILE A 243 -23.24 2.84 -5.76
CA ILE A 243 -23.37 3.22 -4.36
C ILE A 243 -21.99 3.30 -3.72
N PHE A 244 -21.16 2.29 -3.93
CA PHE A 244 -19.80 2.28 -3.40
C PHE A 244 -18.97 3.46 -3.91
N LEU A 245 -18.93 3.69 -5.23
CA LEU A 245 -18.21 4.81 -5.84
C LEU A 245 -18.76 6.18 -5.41
N ARG A 246 -20.07 6.30 -5.17
CA ARG A 246 -20.67 7.53 -4.65
C ARG A 246 -20.30 7.76 -3.19
N GLY A 247 -20.42 6.73 -2.35
CA GLY A 247 -20.10 6.80 -0.93
C GLY A 247 -18.63 7.05 -0.68
N LEU A 248 -17.73 6.52 -1.52
CA LEU A 248 -16.30 6.82 -1.45
C LEU A 248 -15.98 8.32 -1.63
N LYS A 249 -16.86 9.12 -2.26
CA LYS A 249 -16.66 10.57 -2.34
C LYS A 249 -16.78 11.26 -0.97
N ASP A 250 -17.52 10.66 -0.05
CA ASP A 250 -17.67 11.15 1.32
C ASP A 250 -16.48 10.70 2.21
N PHE A 251 -15.66 9.77 1.72
CA PHE A 251 -14.46 9.23 2.38
C PHE A 251 -13.25 9.21 1.43
N PRO A 252 -12.78 10.38 0.93
CA PRO A 252 -11.64 10.44 0.01
C PRO A 252 -10.33 9.89 0.58
N GLU A 253 -10.19 9.82 1.90
CA GLU A 253 -9.06 9.25 2.63
C GLU A 253 -9.10 7.72 2.75
N ALA A 254 -10.14 7.05 2.24
CA ALA A 254 -10.33 5.62 2.44
C ALA A 254 -9.14 4.79 1.93
N ASP A 255 -8.48 4.08 2.85
CA ASP A 255 -7.23 3.34 2.60
C ASP A 255 -7.36 1.83 2.91
N GLY A 256 -8.58 1.35 3.12
CA GLY A 256 -8.92 -0.06 3.36
C GLY A 256 -10.42 -0.29 3.26
N VAL A 257 -10.85 -1.49 2.89
CA VAL A 257 -12.28 -1.80 2.71
C VAL A 257 -12.64 -3.10 3.41
N PHE A 258 -13.61 -3.02 4.32
CA PHE A 258 -14.28 -4.21 4.88
C PHE A 258 -15.65 -4.37 4.23
N VAL A 259 -15.86 -5.46 3.50
CA VAL A 259 -17.14 -5.78 2.87
C VAL A 259 -17.87 -6.82 3.69
N THR A 260 -19.13 -6.59 4.04
CA THR A 260 -19.88 -7.49 4.94
C THR A 260 -20.24 -8.86 4.34
N GLY A 261 -19.79 -9.22 3.13
CA GLY A 261 -20.13 -10.50 2.51
C GLY A 261 -19.28 -10.82 1.28
N ASP A 262 -18.86 -12.07 1.14
CA ASP A 262 -17.98 -12.53 0.05
C ASP A 262 -18.59 -12.30 -1.34
N ALA A 263 -19.89 -12.56 -1.50
CA ALA A 263 -20.59 -12.32 -2.76
C ALA A 263 -20.64 -10.84 -3.15
N LEU A 264 -20.80 -9.94 -2.16
CA LEU A 264 -20.77 -8.50 -2.39
C LEU A 264 -19.36 -8.02 -2.73
N ALA A 265 -18.34 -8.60 -2.07
CA ALA A 265 -16.94 -8.26 -2.32
C ALA A 265 -16.51 -8.68 -3.74
N ALA A 266 -16.84 -9.90 -4.15
CA ALA A 266 -16.55 -10.42 -5.49
C ALA A 266 -17.23 -9.57 -6.60
N ARG A 267 -18.42 -9.01 -6.33
CA ARG A 267 -19.08 -8.08 -7.25
C ARG A 267 -18.36 -6.76 -7.39
N LEU A 268 -17.94 -6.16 -6.28
CA LEU A 268 -17.14 -4.94 -6.33
C LEU A 268 -15.84 -5.17 -7.10
N MET A 269 -15.13 -6.27 -6.84
CA MET A 269 -13.88 -6.59 -7.54
C MET A 269 -14.09 -6.89 -9.03
N SER A 270 -15.26 -7.41 -9.42
CA SER A 270 -15.55 -7.74 -10.82
C SER A 270 -16.14 -6.57 -11.63
N SER A 271 -16.58 -5.49 -10.97
CA SER A 271 -17.18 -4.32 -11.63
C SER A 271 -16.22 -3.59 -12.58
N VAL A 272 -16.72 -3.17 -13.75
CA VAL A 272 -15.93 -2.47 -14.77
C VAL A 272 -15.52 -1.07 -14.32
N GLY A 273 -16.41 -0.28 -13.72
CA GLY A 273 -16.04 1.05 -13.25
C GLY A 273 -15.10 1.01 -12.06
N ILE A 274 -15.24 0.02 -11.16
CA ILE A 274 -14.26 -0.19 -10.09
C ILE A 274 -12.88 -0.51 -10.65
N ARG A 275 -12.78 -1.44 -11.61
CA ARG A 275 -11.51 -1.78 -12.29
C ARG A 275 -10.91 -0.59 -13.05
N ARG A 276 -11.74 0.20 -13.75
CA ARG A 276 -11.28 1.41 -14.46
C ARG A 276 -10.72 2.47 -13.50
N ASN A 277 -11.29 2.60 -12.30
CA ASN A 277 -10.78 3.51 -11.28
C ASN A 277 -9.59 2.93 -10.50
N GLY A 278 -9.40 1.61 -10.52
CA GLY A 278 -8.28 0.92 -9.85
C GLY A 278 -8.28 1.03 -8.33
N ILE A 279 -9.39 1.47 -7.71
CA ILE A 279 -9.43 1.78 -6.28
C ILE A 279 -9.15 0.54 -5.41
N LEU A 280 -9.79 -0.59 -5.70
CA LEU A 280 -9.58 -1.85 -4.96
C LEU A 280 -8.25 -2.55 -5.26
N ASP A 281 -7.52 -2.07 -6.27
CA ASP A 281 -6.15 -2.54 -6.52
C ASP A 281 -5.13 -1.84 -5.60
N ARG A 282 -5.50 -0.71 -5.00
CA ARG A 282 -4.61 0.14 -4.19
C ARG A 282 -4.87 0.06 -2.68
N VAL A 283 -5.97 -0.56 -2.27
CA VAL A 283 -6.33 -0.70 -0.86
C VAL A 283 -6.50 -2.17 -0.47
N PRO A 284 -6.19 -2.56 0.78
CA PRO A 284 -6.52 -3.87 1.31
C PRO A 284 -8.04 -4.07 1.38
N VAL A 285 -8.48 -5.28 1.04
CA VAL A 285 -9.91 -5.65 1.05
C VAL A 285 -10.11 -6.91 1.89
N VAL A 286 -10.98 -6.83 2.89
CA VAL A 286 -11.44 -7.97 3.70
C VAL A 286 -12.92 -8.19 3.46
N SER A 287 -13.35 -9.44 3.35
CA SER A 287 -14.76 -9.83 3.30
C SER A 287 -15.15 -10.77 4.45
N PHE A 288 -16.38 -11.26 4.42
CA PHE A 288 -16.94 -12.14 5.45
C PHE A 288 -17.78 -13.24 4.80
N ASP A 289 -17.68 -14.45 5.34
CA ASP A 289 -18.52 -15.66 5.16
C ASP A 289 -17.64 -16.89 5.00
N GLY A 290 -16.54 -16.82 4.22
CA GLY A 290 -15.66 -17.95 3.94
C GLY A 290 -16.08 -18.80 2.73
N LEU A 291 -16.87 -18.23 1.82
CA LEU A 291 -17.42 -18.92 0.65
C LEU A 291 -16.38 -19.13 -0.45
N GLY A 292 -16.58 -20.14 -1.31
CA GLY A 292 -15.68 -20.46 -2.41
C GLY A 292 -15.48 -19.31 -3.41
N ILE A 293 -16.44 -18.39 -3.51
CA ILE A 293 -16.28 -17.18 -4.33
C ILE A 293 -15.14 -16.26 -3.85
N SER A 294 -14.88 -16.22 -2.54
CA SER A 294 -13.76 -15.44 -1.99
C SER A 294 -12.41 -16.04 -2.41
N GLU A 295 -12.31 -17.36 -2.50
CA GLU A 295 -11.11 -18.06 -2.98
C GLU A 295 -10.86 -17.76 -4.46
N LEU A 296 -11.88 -17.86 -5.31
CA LEU A 296 -11.79 -17.60 -6.75
C LEU A 296 -11.24 -16.20 -7.06
N PHE A 297 -11.67 -15.20 -6.29
CA PHE A 297 -11.22 -13.82 -6.46
C PHE A 297 -9.97 -13.48 -5.62
N GLY A 298 -9.50 -14.41 -4.78
CA GLY A 298 -8.36 -14.21 -3.87
C GLY A 298 -8.62 -13.14 -2.80
N ILE A 299 -9.84 -13.09 -2.28
CA ILE A 299 -10.29 -12.16 -1.25
C ILE A 299 -9.99 -12.76 0.13
N THR A 300 -9.28 -12.02 0.96
CA THR A 300 -9.13 -12.30 2.39
C THR A 300 -10.50 -12.21 3.05
N THR A 301 -10.89 -13.24 3.79
CA THR A 301 -12.24 -13.32 4.37
C THR A 301 -12.21 -13.84 5.80
N VAL A 302 -13.11 -13.36 6.64
CA VAL A 302 -13.43 -13.98 7.92
C VAL A 302 -14.41 -15.12 7.66
N ALA A 303 -13.93 -16.36 7.79
CA ALA A 303 -14.68 -17.56 7.52
C ALA A 303 -15.56 -17.97 8.69
N GLN A 304 -16.82 -18.23 8.37
CA GLN A 304 -17.78 -18.82 9.28
C GLN A 304 -17.70 -20.36 9.22
N PRO A 305 -17.90 -21.06 10.34
CA PRO A 305 -18.00 -22.52 10.34
C PRO A 305 -19.41 -22.97 9.93
N ILE A 306 -19.80 -22.70 8.68
CA ILE A 306 -21.21 -22.77 8.22
C ILE A 306 -21.76 -24.20 8.30
N THR A 307 -20.98 -25.19 7.88
CA THR A 307 -21.36 -26.61 7.93
C THR A 307 -21.51 -27.07 9.38
N GLU A 308 -20.59 -26.69 10.26
CA GLU A 308 -20.66 -27.00 11.69
C GLU A 308 -21.83 -26.31 12.38
N MET A 309 -22.19 -25.08 11.95
CA MET A 309 -23.40 -24.39 12.42
C MET A 309 -24.65 -25.20 12.07
N GLY A 310 -24.76 -25.67 10.82
CA GLY A 310 -25.86 -26.54 10.40
C GLY A 310 -25.94 -27.83 11.22
N ALA A 311 -24.80 -28.49 11.41
CA ALA A 311 -24.71 -29.72 12.17
C ALA A 311 -25.03 -29.52 13.66
N ALA A 312 -24.55 -28.43 14.27
CA ALA A 312 -24.86 -28.08 15.65
C ALA A 312 -26.35 -27.79 15.84
N ALA A 313 -26.97 -27.08 14.90
CA ALA A 313 -28.39 -26.78 14.95
C ALA A 313 -29.25 -28.04 14.82
N ALA A 314 -28.90 -28.95 13.90
CA ALA A 314 -29.59 -30.23 13.74
C ALA A 314 -29.48 -31.10 14.99
N ARG A 315 -28.28 -31.20 15.59
CA ARG A 315 -28.07 -31.93 16.85
C ARG A 315 -28.88 -31.33 18.00
N GLN A 316 -28.92 -30.00 18.10
CA GLN A 316 -29.72 -29.32 19.11
C GLN A 316 -31.22 -29.59 18.92
N LEU A 317 -31.73 -29.49 17.69
CA LEU A 317 -33.15 -29.74 17.41
C LEU A 317 -33.53 -31.19 17.72
N ILE A 318 -32.72 -32.16 17.30
CA ILE A 318 -32.99 -33.59 17.57
C ILE A 318 -32.97 -33.87 19.07
N ARG A 319 -32.06 -33.23 19.83
CA ARG A 319 -32.07 -33.32 21.30
C ARG A 319 -33.39 -32.77 21.87
N GLU A 320 -33.85 -31.62 21.40
CA GLU A 320 -35.11 -31.03 21.88
C GLU A 320 -36.34 -31.89 21.55
N ILE A 321 -36.31 -32.59 20.41
CA ILE A 321 -37.36 -33.55 20.02
C ILE A 321 -37.38 -34.76 20.96
N GLU A 322 -36.22 -35.23 21.44
CA GLU A 322 -36.10 -36.48 22.19
C GLU A 322 -36.14 -36.30 23.71
N GLU A 323 -35.55 -35.23 24.21
CA GLU A 323 -35.33 -34.98 25.63
C GLU A 323 -36.19 -33.83 26.17
N GLY A 324 -36.83 -33.05 25.29
CA GLY A 324 -37.62 -31.87 25.61
C GLY A 324 -36.87 -30.55 25.38
N THR A 325 -37.62 -29.46 25.28
CA THR A 325 -37.06 -28.15 24.90
C THR A 325 -36.23 -27.53 26.02
N GLU A 326 -34.95 -27.28 25.74
CA GLU A 326 -34.04 -26.47 26.57
C GLU A 326 -33.46 -25.36 25.70
N HIS A 327 -33.73 -24.09 26.04
CA HIS A 327 -33.27 -22.95 25.25
C HIS A 327 -31.77 -22.73 25.41
N MET A 328 -31.00 -23.07 24.37
CA MET A 328 -29.54 -22.95 24.35
C MET A 328 -29.08 -21.97 23.27
N ARG A 329 -28.12 -21.11 23.62
CA ARG A 329 -27.42 -20.23 22.68
C ARG A 329 -26.01 -20.77 22.42
N SER A 330 -25.75 -21.22 21.21
CA SER A 330 -24.44 -21.71 20.77
C SER A 330 -23.79 -20.70 19.81
N VAL A 331 -22.57 -20.27 20.15
CA VAL A 331 -21.79 -19.32 19.36
C VAL A 331 -20.50 -20.01 18.93
N LEU A 332 -20.34 -20.23 17.63
CA LEU A 332 -19.18 -20.92 17.07
C LEU A 332 -18.08 -19.92 16.68
N PRO A 333 -16.78 -20.28 16.88
CA PRO A 333 -15.67 -19.38 16.56
C PRO A 333 -15.51 -19.19 15.04
N VAL A 334 -15.14 -17.98 14.66
CA VAL A 334 -14.74 -17.63 13.28
C VAL A 334 -13.22 -17.54 13.17
N HIS A 335 -12.68 -17.68 11.97
CA HIS A 335 -11.25 -17.54 11.72
C HIS A 335 -10.99 -16.74 10.44
N LEU A 336 -9.85 -16.07 10.38
CA LEU A 336 -9.46 -15.32 9.20
C LEU A 336 -8.74 -16.24 8.19
N LEU A 337 -9.14 -16.16 6.93
CA LEU A 337 -8.45 -16.77 5.79
C LEU A 337 -7.77 -15.67 4.98
N GLU A 338 -6.46 -15.47 5.23
CA GLU A 338 -5.65 -14.48 4.50
C GLU A 338 -5.41 -14.89 3.04
N ARG A 339 -5.58 -13.95 2.12
CA ARG A 339 -5.35 -14.09 0.67
C ARG A 339 -4.75 -12.83 0.06
N LYS A 340 -4.61 -12.80 -1.28
CA LYS A 340 -3.90 -11.73 -2.01
C LYS A 340 -4.46 -10.32 -1.77
N SER A 341 -5.74 -10.16 -1.42
CA SER A 341 -6.35 -8.84 -1.26
C SER A 341 -5.88 -8.08 -0.02
N THR A 342 -5.19 -8.74 0.94
CA THR A 342 -4.53 -8.07 2.08
C THR A 342 -3.06 -8.47 2.21
N ALA A 343 -2.70 -9.73 1.91
CA ALA A 343 -1.33 -10.24 2.05
C ALA A 343 -0.30 -9.42 1.25
N ARG A 344 -0.68 -8.87 0.09
CA ARG A 344 0.22 -8.03 -0.72
C ARG A 344 0.63 -6.72 -0.04
N PHE A 345 -0.16 -6.25 0.93
CA PHE A 345 0.09 -5.00 1.67
C PHE A 345 0.84 -5.25 2.99
N LYS A 346 0.72 -6.44 3.58
CA LYS A 346 1.44 -6.81 4.81
C LYS A 346 2.91 -7.13 4.61
N LYS A 347 3.29 -7.56 3.40
CA LYS A 347 4.69 -7.89 3.05
C LYS A 347 5.67 -6.73 3.24
N ASP A 348 5.17 -5.52 3.46
CA ASP A 348 5.97 -4.30 3.45
C ASP A 348 6.48 -3.80 4.81
N ARG A 349 6.16 -4.43 5.95
CA ARG A 349 6.62 -3.92 7.26
C ARG A 349 7.26 -4.93 8.21
N SER A 350 6.93 -6.23 8.13
CA SER A 350 7.45 -7.24 9.08
C SER A 350 8.68 -8.01 8.60
N MET A 351 9.17 -7.78 7.38
CA MET A 351 10.32 -8.47 6.79
C MET A 351 11.56 -7.57 6.57
N MET A 352 11.50 -6.29 6.93
CA MET A 352 12.65 -5.40 6.75
C MET A 352 13.72 -5.67 7.81
N ASP A 353 14.82 -6.30 7.42
CA ASP A 353 15.99 -6.54 8.30
C ASP A 353 17.19 -5.77 7.76
N PHE A 354 17.47 -4.62 8.36
CA PHE A 354 18.59 -3.76 7.99
C PHE A 354 19.92 -4.11 8.67
N SER A 355 20.02 -5.26 9.35
CA SER A 355 21.24 -5.65 10.09
C SER A 355 22.48 -5.65 9.19
N LYS A 356 22.37 -6.16 7.96
CA LYS A 356 23.48 -6.15 6.99
C LYS A 356 23.92 -4.75 6.59
N LEU A 357 22.96 -3.84 6.37
CA LEU A 357 23.26 -2.45 6.04
C LEU A 357 23.92 -1.74 7.22
N THR A 358 23.44 -1.97 8.44
CA THR A 358 24.05 -1.45 9.67
C THR A 358 25.48 -1.94 9.85
N GLU A 359 25.72 -3.23 9.73
CA GLU A 359 27.07 -3.82 9.80
C GLU A 359 28.00 -3.20 8.75
N TYR A 360 27.51 -2.99 7.52
CA TYR A 360 28.28 -2.35 6.47
C TYR A 360 28.62 -0.90 6.80
N ILE A 361 27.66 -0.09 7.25
CA ILE A 361 27.88 1.32 7.62
C ILE A 361 28.85 1.42 8.79
N ASP A 362 28.74 0.56 9.81
CA ASP A 362 29.68 0.52 10.94
C ASP A 362 31.10 0.15 10.50
N SER A 363 31.25 -0.66 9.46
CA SER A 363 32.56 -1.05 8.92
C SER A 363 33.29 0.06 8.16
N LEU A 364 32.61 1.14 7.76
CA LEU A 364 33.19 2.14 6.85
C LEU A 364 34.44 2.82 7.40
N LYS A 365 34.53 2.98 8.73
CA LYS A 365 35.73 3.51 9.38
C LYS A 365 36.93 2.57 9.22
N ASP A 366 36.72 1.28 9.47
CA ASP A 366 37.80 0.30 9.47
C ASP A 366 38.22 -0.10 8.05
N VAL A 367 37.26 -0.14 7.12
CA VAL A 367 37.49 -0.56 5.73
C VAL A 367 37.99 0.59 4.86
N TYR A 368 37.42 1.78 5.01
CA TYR A 368 37.65 2.93 4.13
C TYR A 368 38.26 4.15 4.82
N GLY A 369 38.38 4.16 6.15
CA GLY A 369 38.84 5.34 6.89
C GLY A 369 37.79 6.44 7.04
N ILE A 370 36.52 6.17 6.71
CA ILE A 370 35.45 7.18 6.82
C ILE A 370 35.16 7.47 8.29
N PRO A 371 35.38 8.71 8.79
CA PRO A 371 35.34 8.97 10.24
C PRO A 371 33.93 8.93 10.84
N ALA A 372 32.91 9.26 10.06
CA ALA A 372 31.51 9.16 10.44
C ALA A 372 30.59 9.07 9.22
N ALA A 373 29.44 8.47 9.45
CA ALA A 373 28.39 8.29 8.46
C ALA A 373 27.01 8.41 9.10
N ASP A 374 26.08 9.00 8.36
CA ASP A 374 24.68 9.12 8.71
C ASP A 374 23.81 8.72 7.52
N CYS A 375 22.93 7.75 7.70
CA CYS A 375 22.06 7.21 6.65
C CYS A 375 20.61 7.20 7.11
N LEU A 376 19.70 7.71 6.27
CA LEU A 376 18.26 7.67 6.48
C LEU A 376 17.59 7.13 5.21
N ILE A 377 16.66 6.18 5.40
CA ILE A 377 15.84 5.62 4.33
C ILE A 377 14.38 5.82 4.70
N THR A 378 13.59 6.37 3.78
CA THR A 378 12.13 6.40 3.90
C THR A 378 11.48 5.51 2.85
N LYS A 379 10.31 4.98 3.20
CA LYS A 379 9.38 4.35 2.27
C LYS A 379 7.97 4.88 2.56
N ASP A 380 7.29 5.40 1.54
CA ASP A 380 5.92 5.94 1.68
C ASP A 380 5.79 6.96 2.83
N HIS A 381 6.70 7.94 2.91
CA HIS A 381 6.82 8.94 3.99
C HIS A 381 7.22 8.43 5.37
N GLU A 382 7.42 7.12 5.56
CA GLU A 382 7.85 6.55 6.83
C GLU A 382 9.35 6.27 6.83
N THR A 383 10.05 6.70 7.89
CA THR A 383 11.44 6.29 8.12
C THR A 383 11.49 4.80 8.43
N VAL A 384 12.02 4.01 7.50
CA VAL A 384 12.20 2.56 7.65
C VAL A 384 13.59 2.20 8.17
N TYR A 385 14.57 3.09 8.00
CA TYR A 385 15.94 2.91 8.49
C TYR A 385 16.59 4.24 8.86
N ARG A 386 17.32 4.25 9.97
CA ARG A 386 18.19 5.34 10.38
C ARG A 386 19.38 4.76 11.15
N HIS A 387 20.59 5.06 10.70
CA HIS A 387 21.80 4.66 11.42
C HIS A 387 22.86 5.75 11.33
N MET A 388 23.50 6.00 12.47
CA MET A 388 24.54 7.02 12.64
C MET A 388 25.72 6.38 13.36
N THR A 389 26.93 6.59 12.83
CA THR A 389 28.15 6.02 13.42
C THR A 389 29.31 7.01 13.28
N GLY A 390 30.26 6.95 14.21
CA GLY A 390 31.47 7.78 14.20
C GLY A 390 31.34 9.15 14.89
N TYR A 391 32.29 10.04 14.57
CA TYR A 391 32.48 11.33 15.25
C TYR A 391 32.50 12.50 14.27
N SER A 392 32.01 13.65 14.72
CA SER A 392 31.89 14.87 13.94
C SER A 392 33.11 15.79 13.99
N ASP A 393 34.13 15.43 14.77
CA ASP A 393 35.34 16.21 15.02
C ASP A 393 36.63 15.40 14.80
N TYR A 394 37.75 16.07 14.59
CA TYR A 394 39.04 15.42 14.31
C TYR A 394 39.56 14.58 15.48
N GLU A 395 39.25 15.03 16.70
CA GLU A 395 39.72 14.45 17.95
C GLU A 395 38.91 13.23 18.39
N ASN A 396 37.81 12.90 17.68
CA ASN A 396 36.84 11.88 18.05
C ASN A 396 36.24 12.08 19.45
N THR A 397 35.86 13.32 19.79
CA THR A 397 35.26 13.67 21.08
C THR A 397 33.77 13.98 20.99
N LYS A 398 33.24 14.23 19.78
CA LYS A 398 31.85 14.58 19.52
C LYS A 398 31.16 13.53 18.64
N PRO A 399 30.49 12.53 19.23
CA PRO A 399 29.71 11.57 18.47
C PRO A 399 28.73 12.25 17.52
N LEU A 400 28.45 11.60 16.39
CA LEU A 400 27.49 12.08 15.43
C LEU A 400 26.07 12.13 16.04
N THR A 401 25.30 13.15 15.68
CA THR A 401 23.91 13.30 16.11
C THR A 401 23.03 13.67 14.91
N ASP A 402 21.72 13.54 15.06
CA ASP A 402 20.73 14.00 14.08
C ASP A 402 20.76 15.52 13.85
N GLN A 403 21.41 16.26 14.75
CA GLN A 403 21.64 17.69 14.66
C GLN A 403 23.00 18.05 14.01
N THR A 404 23.82 17.08 13.64
CA THR A 404 25.10 17.35 12.99
C THR A 404 24.89 17.90 11.58
N ILE A 405 25.58 19.00 11.26
CA ILE A 405 25.49 19.68 9.97
C ILE A 405 26.64 19.21 9.08
N PHE A 406 26.31 18.75 7.88
CA PHE A 406 27.25 18.36 6.84
C PHE A 406 27.33 19.42 5.76
N ARG A 407 28.53 19.65 5.21
CA ARG A 407 28.67 20.40 3.95
C ARG A 407 28.21 19.51 2.80
N LEU A 408 27.12 19.87 2.13
CA LEU A 408 26.45 18.99 1.17
C LEU A 408 27.08 19.06 -0.23
N PHE A 409 27.81 20.13 -0.53
CA PHE A 409 28.44 20.35 -1.84
C PHE A 409 27.41 20.10 -2.95
N SER A 410 27.77 19.27 -3.95
CA SER A 410 26.98 19.00 -5.14
C SER A 410 25.59 18.41 -4.90
N ALA A 411 25.26 17.91 -3.70
CA ALA A 411 23.89 17.56 -3.37
C ALA A 411 22.95 18.78 -3.46
N THR A 412 23.45 20.00 -3.22
CA THR A 412 22.72 21.28 -3.40
C THR A 412 21.99 21.38 -4.75
N LYS A 413 22.52 20.75 -5.80
CA LYS A 413 21.95 20.79 -7.15
C LYS A 413 20.50 20.33 -7.21
N LEU A 414 20.11 19.31 -6.43
CA LEU A 414 18.72 18.82 -6.46
C LEU A 414 17.72 19.86 -5.91
N VAL A 415 18.13 20.64 -4.91
CA VAL A 415 17.35 21.78 -4.40
C VAL A 415 17.20 22.84 -5.49
N THR A 416 18.29 23.16 -6.19
CA THR A 416 18.30 24.12 -7.31
C THR A 416 17.43 23.65 -8.47
N VAL A 417 17.52 22.37 -8.85
CA VAL A 417 16.66 21.76 -9.88
C VAL A 417 15.21 21.89 -9.47
N THR A 418 14.86 21.57 -8.22
CA THR A 418 13.49 21.70 -7.71
C THR A 418 12.98 23.13 -7.86
N ALA A 419 13.78 24.14 -7.50
CA ALA A 419 13.40 25.55 -7.66
C ALA A 419 13.19 25.94 -9.13
N VAL A 420 14.06 25.50 -10.04
CA VAL A 420 13.93 25.74 -11.49
C VAL A 420 12.67 25.06 -12.03
N MET A 421 12.41 23.81 -11.64
CA MET A 421 11.21 23.09 -12.07
C MET A 421 9.93 23.75 -11.55
N GLN A 422 9.92 24.34 -10.36
CA GLN A 422 8.80 25.17 -9.89
C GLN A 422 8.57 26.39 -10.78
N GLN A 423 9.63 27.04 -11.27
CA GLN A 423 9.50 28.16 -12.20
C GLN A 423 8.99 27.72 -13.58
N ILE A 424 9.35 26.50 -14.02
CA ILE A 424 8.79 25.89 -15.24
C ILE A 424 7.29 25.62 -15.07
N GLU A 425 6.87 25.06 -13.94
CA GLU A 425 5.44 24.81 -13.67
C GLU A 425 4.61 26.09 -13.61
N ARG A 426 5.19 27.18 -13.09
CA ARG A 426 4.57 28.51 -13.02
C ARG A 426 4.56 29.22 -14.37
N GLY A 427 5.28 28.70 -15.37
CA GLY A 427 5.39 29.31 -16.70
C GLY A 427 6.30 30.54 -16.75
N ASN A 428 7.12 30.77 -15.71
CA ASN A 428 8.05 31.89 -15.64
C ASN A 428 9.30 31.66 -16.50
N ILE A 429 9.68 30.39 -16.69
CA ILE A 429 10.74 29.95 -17.61
C ILE A 429 10.27 28.70 -18.35
N LYS A 430 10.87 28.41 -19.51
CA LYS A 430 10.69 27.15 -20.24
C LYS A 430 12.01 26.41 -20.40
N LEU A 431 11.90 25.09 -20.50
CA LEU A 431 13.05 24.18 -20.62
C LEU A 431 14.00 24.54 -21.78
N TYR A 432 13.45 25.05 -22.90
CA TYR A 432 14.24 25.39 -24.09
C TYR A 432 14.46 26.89 -24.27
N ASP A 433 14.11 27.73 -23.30
CA ASP A 433 14.43 29.15 -23.38
C ASP A 433 15.93 29.36 -23.35
N GLU A 434 16.39 30.36 -24.10
CA GLU A 434 17.79 30.76 -24.09
C GLU A 434 18.10 31.56 -22.82
N VAL A 435 19.22 31.24 -22.16
CA VAL A 435 19.63 31.86 -20.89
C VAL A 435 19.76 33.38 -21.01
N ARG A 436 20.18 33.88 -22.18
CA ARG A 436 20.31 35.33 -22.46
C ARG A 436 19.02 36.14 -22.32
N GLN A 437 17.86 35.49 -22.32
CA GLN A 437 16.58 36.15 -22.06
C GLN A 437 16.45 36.60 -20.60
N TYR A 438 17.13 35.90 -19.69
CA TYR A 438 17.12 36.14 -18.25
C TYR A 438 18.43 36.76 -17.75
N LEU A 439 19.55 36.37 -18.37
CA LEU A 439 20.91 36.82 -18.03
C LEU A 439 21.60 37.37 -19.29
N PRO A 440 21.43 38.66 -19.63
CA PRO A 440 21.94 39.26 -20.86
C PRO A 440 23.46 39.09 -21.08
N GLU A 441 24.23 38.91 -20.02
CA GLU A 441 25.67 38.65 -20.04
C GLU A 441 26.01 37.35 -20.80
N TYR A 442 25.08 36.40 -20.87
CA TYR A 442 25.20 35.15 -21.61
C TYR A 442 24.82 35.28 -23.11
N ASN A 443 24.64 36.50 -23.62
CA ASN A 443 24.25 36.71 -25.02
C ASN A 443 25.33 36.27 -26.03
N THR A 444 26.60 36.38 -25.65
CA THR A 444 27.73 36.06 -26.52
C THR A 444 28.80 35.34 -25.70
N MET A 445 28.91 34.03 -25.91
CA MET A 445 29.87 33.18 -25.22
C MET A 445 31.08 32.90 -26.12
N LEU A 446 32.25 32.75 -25.51
CA LEU A 446 33.44 32.22 -26.16
C LEU A 446 33.55 30.72 -25.89
N VAL A 447 34.03 29.95 -26.86
CA VAL A 447 34.32 28.51 -26.74
C VAL A 447 35.80 28.31 -27.04
N SER A 448 36.48 27.56 -26.17
CA SER A 448 37.88 27.21 -26.35
C SER A 448 38.09 26.30 -27.57
N ASP A 449 39.08 26.62 -28.41
CA ASP A 449 39.39 25.83 -29.62
C ASP A 449 40.10 24.50 -29.29
N ASP A 450 40.85 24.46 -28.19
CA ASP A 450 41.86 23.44 -27.92
C ASP A 450 41.71 22.80 -26.51
N PHE A 451 40.52 22.88 -25.88
CA PHE A 451 40.33 22.29 -24.54
C PHE A 451 40.44 20.77 -24.55
N LYS A 452 41.17 20.23 -23.56
CA LYS A 452 41.32 18.80 -23.33
C LYS A 452 41.17 18.47 -21.85
N PHE A 453 40.44 17.40 -21.57
CA PHE A 453 40.26 16.89 -20.22
C PHE A 453 41.42 15.94 -19.85
N GLU A 454 42.59 16.51 -19.56
CA GLU A 454 43.83 15.80 -19.20
C GLU A 454 44.32 16.27 -17.83
N PHE A 455 44.77 15.35 -16.96
CA PHE A 455 45.31 15.68 -15.63
C PHE A 455 46.83 15.94 -15.67
N PRO A 456 47.35 17.01 -15.04
CA PRO A 456 46.63 18.03 -14.26
C PRO A 456 45.76 18.93 -15.15
N LEU A 457 44.51 19.15 -14.70
CA LEU A 457 43.51 19.86 -15.48
C LEU A 457 43.85 21.33 -15.62
N ARG A 458 43.81 21.85 -16.85
CA ARG A 458 43.98 23.27 -17.15
C ARG A 458 42.69 23.82 -17.75
N TRP A 459 42.02 24.69 -17.00
CA TRP A 459 40.86 25.42 -17.50
C TRP A 459 41.23 26.47 -18.55
N PRO A 460 40.38 26.69 -19.57
CA PRO A 460 40.63 27.70 -20.59
C PRO A 460 40.47 29.11 -20.01
N LYS A 461 41.30 30.04 -20.50
CA LYS A 461 41.25 31.45 -20.12
C LYS A 461 40.72 32.28 -21.27
N SER A 462 40.14 33.44 -20.98
CA SER A 462 39.68 34.40 -21.99
C SER A 462 40.77 34.88 -22.95
N SER A 463 42.05 34.71 -22.59
CA SER A 463 43.21 34.98 -23.44
C SER A 463 43.68 33.80 -24.32
N ASP A 464 43.11 32.61 -24.15
CA ASP A 464 43.37 31.44 -25.00
C ASP A 464 42.67 31.58 -26.37
N LYS A 465 43.07 30.74 -27.33
CA LYS A 465 42.38 30.68 -28.63
C LYS A 465 40.94 30.21 -28.45
N CYS A 466 40.02 31.07 -28.82
CA CYS A 466 38.59 30.83 -28.72
C CYS A 466 37.88 31.34 -29.97
N HIS A 467 36.71 30.77 -30.24
CA HIS A 467 35.73 31.29 -31.19
C HIS A 467 34.44 31.67 -30.46
N TYR A 468 33.54 32.40 -31.13
CA TYR A 468 32.21 32.65 -30.60
C TYR A 468 31.36 31.38 -30.69
N ALA A 469 30.62 31.08 -29.62
CA ALA A 469 29.71 29.95 -29.59
C ALA A 469 28.68 30.05 -30.74
N HIS A 470 28.50 28.95 -31.48
CA HIS A 470 27.50 28.90 -32.55
C HIS A 470 26.08 28.74 -32.00
N ASN A 471 25.93 28.13 -30.82
CA ASN A 471 24.65 27.92 -30.15
C ASN A 471 24.53 28.79 -28.90
N ALA A 472 23.33 29.29 -28.61
CA ALA A 472 23.05 29.88 -27.31
C ALA A 472 22.85 28.79 -26.25
N ILE A 473 23.27 29.08 -25.02
CA ILE A 473 22.96 28.23 -23.87
C ILE A 473 21.46 28.33 -23.57
N ARG A 474 20.79 27.19 -23.40
CA ARG A 474 19.39 27.11 -22.98
C ARG A 474 19.27 26.59 -21.54
N ILE A 475 18.11 26.76 -20.92
CA ILE A 475 17.83 26.25 -19.55
C ILE A 475 18.10 24.74 -19.46
N ILE A 476 17.69 23.97 -20.47
CA ILE A 476 17.98 22.53 -20.54
C ILE A 476 19.48 22.24 -20.55
N ASP A 477 20.28 23.05 -21.25
CA ASP A 477 21.72 22.81 -21.35
C ASP A 477 22.40 23.02 -19.98
N LEU A 478 21.86 23.91 -19.14
CA LEU A 478 22.31 24.06 -17.75
C LEU A 478 21.87 22.88 -16.88
N LEU A 479 20.61 22.44 -17.00
CA LEU A 479 20.08 21.31 -16.23
C LEU A 479 20.81 20.00 -16.59
N SER A 480 21.08 19.74 -17.87
CA SER A 480 21.73 18.51 -18.33
C SER A 480 23.26 18.57 -18.36
N MET A 481 23.88 19.61 -17.80
CA MET A 481 25.34 19.81 -17.82
C MET A 481 25.95 19.73 -19.23
N THR A 482 25.26 20.31 -20.21
CA THR A 482 25.68 20.39 -21.62
C THR A 482 25.90 21.82 -22.09
N ALA A 483 25.90 22.80 -21.18
CA ALA A 483 26.15 24.20 -21.50
C ALA A 483 27.61 24.51 -21.88
N GLY A 484 28.53 23.60 -21.57
CA GLY A 484 29.97 23.79 -21.82
C GLY A 484 30.68 24.65 -20.78
N LEU A 485 30.05 25.02 -19.67
CA LEU A 485 30.70 25.78 -18.60
C LEU A 485 31.82 24.95 -17.94
N SER A 486 32.92 25.60 -17.58
CA SER A 486 33.99 24.99 -16.78
C SER A 486 33.60 24.89 -15.29
N TYR A 487 34.46 24.26 -14.49
CA TYR A 487 34.39 24.22 -13.03
C TYR A 487 35.60 24.95 -12.41
N ASP A 488 36.10 26.01 -13.06
CA ASP A 488 37.17 26.85 -12.50
C ASP A 488 36.57 27.82 -11.49
N THR A 489 36.79 27.60 -10.19
CA THR A 489 36.25 28.44 -9.10
C THR A 489 37.28 29.45 -8.55
N ASP A 490 38.45 29.55 -9.18
CA ASP A 490 39.44 30.59 -8.93
C ASP A 490 39.95 31.22 -10.26
N SER A 491 39.02 31.33 -11.21
CA SER A 491 39.30 31.96 -12.50
C SER A 491 39.77 33.42 -12.34
N PRO A 492 40.49 33.98 -13.31
CA PRO A 492 40.85 35.41 -13.28
C PRO A 492 39.62 36.32 -13.11
N GLU A 493 38.51 35.98 -13.76
CA GLU A 493 37.24 36.72 -13.74
C GLU A 493 36.60 36.69 -12.34
N GLU A 494 36.62 35.55 -11.66
CA GLU A 494 36.13 35.41 -10.28
C GLU A 494 37.01 36.15 -9.26
N ARG A 495 38.34 36.12 -9.43
CA ARG A 495 39.26 36.89 -8.60
C ARG A 495 39.05 38.39 -8.78
N GLU A 496 38.85 38.85 -10.01
CA GLU A 496 38.54 40.26 -10.30
C GLU A 496 37.27 40.71 -9.56
N ILE A 497 36.17 39.95 -9.64
CA ILE A 497 34.92 40.32 -8.94
C ILE A 497 35.07 40.24 -7.42
N ARG A 498 35.81 39.25 -6.91
CA ARG A 498 36.13 39.12 -5.47
C ARG A 498 36.87 40.35 -4.96
N GLU A 499 37.92 40.79 -5.66
CA GLU A 499 38.68 41.99 -5.30
C GLU A 499 37.84 43.26 -5.43
N ARG A 500 37.17 43.45 -6.57
CA ARG A 500 36.39 44.66 -6.87
C ARG A 500 35.24 44.87 -5.88
N SER A 501 34.61 43.79 -5.44
CA SER A 501 33.48 43.84 -4.48
C SER A 501 33.93 43.84 -3.02
N GLY A 502 35.23 43.75 -2.72
CA GLY A 502 35.71 43.55 -1.36
C GLY A 502 35.19 42.25 -0.73
N ASN A 503 35.09 41.18 -1.55
CA ASN A 503 34.56 39.86 -1.20
C ASN A 503 33.06 39.83 -0.87
N GLN A 504 32.28 40.81 -1.32
CA GLN A 504 30.85 40.94 -0.98
C GLN A 504 29.88 40.80 -2.16
N ALA A 505 30.37 40.47 -3.36
CA ALA A 505 29.50 40.32 -4.54
C ALA A 505 28.36 39.33 -4.31
N SER A 506 27.19 39.64 -4.85
CA SER A 506 26.00 38.80 -4.86
C SER A 506 26.11 37.62 -5.83
N THR A 507 25.18 36.66 -5.71
CA THR A 507 25.04 35.55 -6.66
C THR A 507 24.94 36.03 -8.11
N ARG A 508 24.10 37.03 -8.38
CA ARG A 508 24.01 37.61 -9.72
C ARG A 508 25.30 38.22 -10.23
N GLU A 509 26.02 38.98 -9.41
CA GLU A 509 27.28 39.60 -9.83
C GLU A 509 28.39 38.58 -10.13
N VAL A 510 28.46 37.52 -9.32
CA VAL A 510 29.40 36.41 -9.56
C VAL A 510 29.04 35.67 -10.84
N VAL A 511 27.76 35.36 -11.07
CA VAL A 511 27.30 34.71 -12.32
C VAL A 511 27.55 35.57 -13.55
N ALA A 512 27.45 36.90 -13.44
CA ALA A 512 27.85 37.81 -14.51
C ALA A 512 29.36 37.76 -14.82
N ALA A 513 30.20 37.45 -13.83
CA ALA A 513 31.62 37.20 -14.04
C ALA A 513 31.86 35.84 -14.71
N ILE A 514 31.11 34.80 -14.32
CA ILE A 514 31.17 33.46 -14.94
C ILE A 514 30.87 33.54 -16.45
N ALA A 515 29.95 34.42 -16.87
CA ALA A 515 29.62 34.62 -18.29
C ALA A 515 30.82 35.07 -19.16
N LYS A 516 31.89 35.60 -18.56
CA LYS A 516 33.11 36.03 -19.26
C LYS A 516 34.13 34.89 -19.45
N MET A 517 33.96 33.79 -18.73
CA MET A 517 34.84 32.62 -18.83
C MET A 517 34.54 31.86 -20.13
N PRO A 518 35.57 31.36 -20.86
CA PRO A 518 35.31 30.53 -22.03
C PRO A 518 34.65 29.21 -21.68
N LEU A 519 33.74 28.78 -22.55
CA LEU A 519 33.17 27.45 -22.54
C LEU A 519 34.23 26.43 -22.99
N VAL A 520 34.18 25.24 -22.40
CA VAL A 520 35.03 24.10 -22.77
C VAL A 520 34.55 23.38 -24.03
N TYR A 521 33.25 23.45 -24.34
CA TYR A 521 32.61 22.87 -25.52
C TYR A 521 31.45 23.74 -25.98
N GLU A 522 31.00 23.54 -27.22
CA GLU A 522 29.80 24.18 -27.75
C GLU A 522 28.54 23.77 -26.95
N PRO A 523 27.65 24.72 -26.60
CA PRO A 523 26.41 24.42 -25.90
C PRO A 523 25.57 23.36 -26.63
N GLY A 524 25.08 22.39 -25.88
CA GLY A 524 24.22 21.33 -26.38
C GLY A 524 24.95 20.27 -27.22
N THR A 525 26.28 20.16 -27.13
CA THR A 525 27.05 19.17 -27.93
C THR A 525 27.68 18.05 -27.10
N ARG A 526 28.12 18.36 -25.88
CA ARG A 526 28.90 17.47 -25.02
C ARG A 526 28.50 17.63 -23.56
N TYR A 527 28.62 16.56 -22.78
CA TYR A 527 28.46 16.64 -21.33
C TYR A 527 29.78 17.14 -20.72
N SER A 528 29.69 18.12 -19.82
CA SER A 528 30.80 18.61 -19.02
C SER A 528 30.27 19.11 -17.69
N TYR A 529 30.76 18.53 -16.59
CA TYR A 529 30.39 18.96 -15.26
C TYR A 529 30.97 20.37 -14.99
N GLY A 530 30.12 21.32 -14.61
CA GLY A 530 30.47 22.74 -14.54
C GLY A 530 29.58 23.55 -13.59
N LEU A 531 29.77 24.87 -13.61
CA LEU A 531 29.02 25.86 -12.79
C LEU A 531 27.57 26.11 -13.26
N CYS A 532 26.97 25.15 -13.97
CA CYS A 532 25.64 25.34 -14.58
C CYS A 532 24.53 25.64 -13.56
N HIS A 533 24.60 25.02 -12.38
CA HIS A 533 23.56 25.18 -11.36
C HIS A 533 23.67 26.52 -10.60
N ASP A 534 24.84 27.13 -10.60
CA ASP A 534 25.02 28.48 -10.07
C ASP A 534 24.38 29.52 -11.00
N VAL A 535 24.49 29.31 -12.31
CA VAL A 535 23.75 30.09 -13.32
C VAL A 535 22.24 29.91 -13.15
N LEU A 536 21.78 28.68 -12.89
CA LEU A 536 20.36 28.41 -12.61
C LEU A 536 19.85 29.13 -11.36
N ALA A 537 20.65 29.20 -10.28
CA ALA A 537 20.30 29.98 -9.09
C ALA A 537 20.10 31.47 -9.42
N ALA A 538 20.99 32.06 -10.21
CA ALA A 538 20.84 33.43 -10.70
C ALA A 538 19.60 33.62 -11.61
N VAL A 539 19.24 32.63 -12.44
CA VAL A 539 17.98 32.68 -13.21
C VAL A 539 16.79 32.73 -12.26
N VAL A 540 16.78 31.91 -11.21
CA VAL A 540 15.72 31.93 -10.18
C VAL A 540 15.64 33.31 -9.52
N GLU A 541 16.76 33.93 -9.15
CA GLU A 541 16.76 35.29 -8.58
C GLU A 541 16.13 36.31 -9.53
N VAL A 542 16.48 36.28 -10.82
CA VAL A 542 15.96 37.23 -11.80
C VAL A 542 14.46 37.07 -12.02
N VAL A 543 13.97 35.84 -12.20
CA VAL A 543 12.56 35.61 -12.55
C VAL A 543 11.63 35.77 -11.36
N THR A 544 12.14 35.61 -10.14
CA THR A 544 11.36 35.76 -8.90
C THR A 544 11.50 37.14 -8.28
N GLY A 545 12.60 37.85 -8.57
CA GLY A 545 12.97 39.10 -7.89
C GLY A 545 13.40 38.89 -6.43
N GLN A 546 13.60 37.64 -6.00
CA GLN A 546 13.99 37.30 -4.64
C GLN A 546 15.48 36.92 -4.58
N LYS A 547 16.07 37.06 -3.39
CA LYS A 547 17.35 36.42 -3.09
C LYS A 547 17.18 34.91 -3.17
N TYR A 548 18.20 34.21 -3.67
CA TYR A 548 18.08 32.77 -3.94
C TYR A 548 17.70 31.95 -2.71
N SER A 549 18.38 32.14 -1.57
CA SER A 549 18.06 31.46 -0.31
C SER A 549 16.66 31.75 0.22
N ASP A 550 16.17 32.97 0.07
CA ASP A 550 14.83 33.36 0.51
C ASP A 550 13.76 32.61 -0.30
N TYR A 551 13.95 32.52 -1.62
CA TYR A 551 13.06 31.75 -2.49
C TYR A 551 13.00 30.28 -2.07
N LEU A 552 14.16 29.65 -1.86
CA LEU A 552 14.24 28.24 -1.44
C LEU A 552 13.53 28.02 -0.10
N LYS A 553 13.74 28.95 0.84
CA LYS A 553 13.10 28.88 2.15
C LYS A 553 11.57 28.90 2.05
N GLU A 554 11.02 29.91 1.37
CA GLU A 554 9.58 30.11 1.25
C GLU A 554 8.88 29.03 0.41
N ASN A 555 9.54 28.54 -0.64
CA ASN A 555 8.88 27.73 -1.68
C ASN A 555 9.21 26.24 -1.61
N ILE A 556 10.22 25.84 -0.84
CA ILE A 556 10.65 24.44 -0.70
C ILE A 556 10.81 24.08 0.76
N PHE A 557 11.59 24.84 1.52
CA PHE A 557 11.95 24.42 2.88
C PHE A 557 10.78 24.51 3.85
N GLU A 558 10.13 25.67 3.96
CA GLU A 558 8.97 25.86 4.84
C GLU A 558 7.79 24.94 4.47
N PRO A 559 7.41 24.78 3.18
CA PRO A 559 6.39 23.81 2.79
C PRO A 559 6.69 22.38 3.22
N LEU A 560 7.95 21.93 3.18
CA LEU A 560 8.35 20.59 3.62
C LEU A 560 8.64 20.50 5.12
N GLY A 561 8.70 21.63 5.83
CA GLY A 561 9.09 21.67 7.24
C GLY A 561 10.60 21.55 7.49
N ILE A 562 11.42 21.79 6.47
CA ILE A 562 12.89 21.85 6.53
C ILE A 562 13.31 23.11 7.30
N LYS A 563 14.18 22.93 8.30
CA LYS A 563 14.67 23.98 9.20
C LYS A 563 16.19 24.13 9.16
N GLU A 564 16.91 23.07 8.83
CA GLU A 564 18.36 22.98 9.02
C GLU A 564 19.15 22.88 7.70
N LEU A 565 18.82 23.73 6.71
CA LEU A 565 19.61 23.91 5.48
C LEU A 565 20.06 25.37 5.33
N TYR A 566 21.36 25.59 5.10
CA TYR A 566 21.98 26.92 5.17
C TYR A 566 23.06 27.13 4.11
N PHE A 567 23.12 28.32 3.51
CA PHE A 567 24.27 28.78 2.70
C PHE A 567 25.36 29.43 3.56
N HIS A 568 24.96 30.33 4.47
CA HIS A 568 25.88 31.17 5.25
C HIS A 568 26.02 30.70 6.71
N TRP A 569 26.16 29.38 6.92
CA TRP A 569 26.36 28.78 8.24
C TRP A 569 27.62 29.30 8.94
N ASP A 570 28.60 29.76 8.16
CA ASP A 570 29.86 30.34 8.61
C ASP A 570 29.72 31.74 9.22
N LYS A 571 28.55 32.38 9.10
CA LYS A 571 28.25 33.65 9.77
C LYS A 571 27.64 33.47 11.15
N ASP A 572 27.23 32.26 11.52
CA ASP A 572 26.59 31.95 12.81
C ASP A 572 27.50 31.05 13.68
N PRO A 573 28.03 31.56 14.82
CA PRO A 573 28.88 30.78 15.72
C PRO A 573 28.23 29.53 16.32
N GLU A 574 26.90 29.49 16.48
CA GLU A 574 26.21 28.30 17.01
C GLU A 574 26.07 27.22 15.93
N LEU A 575 25.79 27.61 14.68
CA LEU A 575 25.80 26.67 13.56
C LEU A 575 27.19 26.08 13.34
N GLN A 576 28.24 26.91 13.38
CA GLN A 576 29.63 26.45 13.21
C GLN A 576 30.04 25.35 14.20
N LYS A 577 29.51 25.36 15.44
CA LYS A 577 29.79 24.32 16.43
C LYS A 577 29.18 22.96 16.08
N ARG A 578 28.12 22.95 15.26
CA ARG A 578 27.39 21.77 14.79
C ARG A 578 27.88 21.26 13.44
N VAL A 579 28.61 22.08 12.69
CA VAL A 579 29.20 21.69 11.41
C VAL A 579 30.31 20.68 11.65
N CYS A 580 30.20 19.53 10.98
CA CYS A 580 31.17 18.45 11.04
C CYS A 580 32.55 18.93 10.53
N ALA A 581 33.63 18.36 11.07
CA ALA A 581 34.97 18.46 10.49
C ALA A 581 34.94 18.03 9.01
N LEU A 582 35.91 18.48 8.21
CA LEU A 582 36.02 18.09 6.80
C LEU A 582 37.34 17.40 6.57
N TYR A 583 37.30 16.17 6.06
CA TYR A 583 38.49 15.47 5.62
C TYR A 583 38.61 15.54 4.11
N ARG A 584 39.80 15.30 3.58
CA ARG A 584 40.05 15.13 2.15
C ARG A 584 40.68 13.77 1.87
N GLY A 585 40.22 13.13 0.82
CA GLY A 585 40.89 12.01 0.18
C GLY A 585 42.00 12.51 -0.74
N TYR A 586 43.13 11.80 -0.76
CA TYR A 586 44.25 12.14 -1.63
C TYR A 586 44.09 11.46 -2.99
N PHE A 587 44.10 12.25 -4.08
CA PHE A 587 43.87 11.73 -5.42
C PHE A 587 44.91 10.67 -5.79
N GLY A 588 44.44 9.48 -6.22
CA GLY A 588 45.30 8.35 -6.58
C GLY A 588 45.79 7.52 -5.40
N SER A 589 45.33 7.78 -4.17
CA SER A 589 45.57 6.92 -3.01
C SER A 589 44.30 6.68 -2.20
N ASP A 590 44.39 5.77 -1.23
CA ASP A 590 43.34 5.50 -0.25
C ASP A 590 43.52 6.32 1.05
N GLU A 591 44.43 7.29 1.05
CA GLU A 591 44.71 8.09 2.23
C GLU A 591 43.64 9.15 2.45
N ILE A 592 43.26 9.35 3.71
CA ILE A 592 42.35 10.38 4.18
C ILE A 592 43.09 11.23 5.20
N GLY A 593 43.00 12.56 5.07
CA GLY A 593 43.58 13.51 6.01
C GLY A 593 42.65 14.69 6.29
N PRO A 594 42.99 15.55 7.27
CA PRO A 594 42.22 16.76 7.51
C PRO A 594 42.27 17.69 6.28
N ASP A 595 41.17 18.38 6.01
CA ASP A 595 41.13 19.48 5.03
C ASP A 595 42.02 20.64 5.51
N ASP A 596 42.76 21.25 4.60
CA ASP A 596 43.63 22.41 4.86
C ASP A 596 42.90 23.74 4.63
N GLY A 597 41.58 23.69 4.42
CA GLY A 597 40.69 24.82 4.17
C GLY A 597 40.36 25.03 2.69
N GLU A 598 41.13 24.41 1.77
CA GLU A 598 40.92 24.56 0.32
C GLU A 598 39.54 24.04 -0.09
N MET A 599 39.12 22.87 0.38
CA MET A 599 37.82 22.30 0.01
C MET A 599 36.67 22.99 0.75
N THR A 600 36.91 23.45 1.97
CA THR A 600 35.89 24.14 2.79
C THR A 600 35.40 25.43 2.15
N ASP A 601 36.30 26.20 1.51
CA ASP A 601 35.98 27.51 0.95
C ASP A 601 36.03 27.57 -0.59
N GLY A 602 36.53 26.52 -1.27
CA GLY A 602 36.76 26.53 -2.72
C GLY A 602 35.53 26.71 -3.61
N PHE A 603 34.31 26.56 -3.06
CA PHE A 603 33.04 26.84 -3.76
C PHE A 603 32.40 28.19 -3.36
N LYS A 604 32.97 28.89 -2.36
CA LYS A 604 32.50 30.20 -1.89
C LYS A 604 33.26 31.30 -2.60
N ILE A 605 32.84 31.66 -3.81
CA ILE A 605 33.52 32.67 -4.63
C ILE A 605 33.57 34.04 -3.91
N THR A 606 32.49 34.43 -3.25
CA THR A 606 32.42 35.61 -2.37
C THR A 606 31.55 35.32 -1.13
N ALA A 607 31.60 36.19 -0.12
CA ALA A 607 30.88 35.99 1.14
C ALA A 607 29.34 36.05 1.04
N ASN A 608 28.79 36.62 -0.04
CA ASN A 608 27.34 36.72 -0.28
C ASN A 608 26.89 35.88 -1.48
N TYR A 609 27.79 35.08 -2.06
CA TYR A 609 27.49 34.15 -3.12
C TYR A 609 26.76 32.92 -2.58
N GLU A 610 25.60 32.61 -3.14
CA GLU A 610 24.80 31.44 -2.79
C GLU A 610 24.89 30.42 -3.93
N SER A 611 25.93 29.58 -3.87
CA SER A 611 26.22 28.58 -4.91
C SER A 611 25.07 27.58 -5.08
N GLY A 612 24.28 27.72 -6.16
CA GLY A 612 23.27 26.71 -6.53
C GLY A 612 23.88 25.34 -6.86
N GLY A 613 25.19 25.28 -7.14
CA GLY A 613 25.92 24.06 -7.41
C GLY A 613 26.45 23.35 -6.17
N ALA A 614 26.80 24.05 -5.09
CA ALA A 614 27.57 23.47 -3.99
C ALA A 614 27.33 24.09 -2.60
N GLY A 615 26.47 25.10 -2.48
CA GLY A 615 26.49 26.03 -1.36
C GLY A 615 25.81 25.59 -0.07
N LEU A 616 24.98 24.56 -0.08
CA LEU A 616 24.22 24.18 1.13
C LEU A 616 25.05 23.34 2.10
N ALA A 617 24.85 23.62 3.38
CA ALA A 617 25.15 22.73 4.48
C ALA A 617 23.87 22.42 5.27
N GLY A 618 23.75 21.23 5.83
CA GLY A 618 22.58 20.87 6.62
C GLY A 618 22.60 19.48 7.23
N THR A 619 21.51 19.10 7.88
CA THR A 619 21.36 17.78 8.52
C THR A 619 20.85 16.75 7.52
N VAL A 620 21.11 15.47 7.79
CA VAL A 620 20.53 14.37 7.00
C VAL A 620 19.02 14.32 7.19
N SER A 621 18.51 14.58 8.39
CA SER A 621 17.07 14.61 8.69
C SER A 621 16.33 15.60 7.80
N ASP A 622 16.82 16.83 7.69
CA ASP A 622 16.16 17.88 6.92
C ASP A 622 16.31 17.69 5.42
N TYR A 623 17.49 17.29 4.94
CA TYR A 623 17.66 17.03 3.51
C TYR A 623 16.80 15.84 3.04
N SER A 624 16.62 14.82 3.89
CA SER A 624 15.78 13.66 3.59
C SER A 624 14.34 14.03 3.30
N LEU A 625 13.81 15.11 3.87
CA LEU A 625 12.45 15.59 3.59
C LEU A 625 12.26 15.99 2.11
N LEU A 626 13.30 16.54 1.47
CA LEU A 626 13.24 16.83 0.03
C LEU A 626 13.27 15.54 -0.79
N VAL A 627 14.17 14.61 -0.47
CA VAL A 627 14.31 13.35 -1.22
C VAL A 627 13.03 12.50 -1.09
N ASP A 628 12.47 12.44 0.11
CA ASP A 628 11.19 11.80 0.44
C ASP A 628 10.02 12.46 -0.31
N ALA A 629 9.96 13.79 -0.35
CA ALA A 629 8.91 14.46 -1.10
C ALA A 629 8.98 14.14 -2.60
N LEU A 630 10.20 14.06 -3.16
CA LEU A 630 10.38 13.75 -4.58
C LEU A 630 10.06 12.29 -4.92
N CYS A 631 10.38 11.31 -4.07
CA CYS A 631 9.99 9.91 -4.35
C CYS A 631 8.47 9.70 -4.23
N ASN A 632 7.77 10.55 -3.48
CA ASN A 632 6.31 10.56 -3.35
C ASN A 632 5.63 11.58 -4.28
N GLY A 633 6.16 11.75 -5.49
CA GLY A 633 5.51 12.55 -6.54
C GLY A 633 5.45 14.06 -6.26
N GLY A 634 6.38 14.58 -5.46
CA GLY A 634 6.56 16.00 -5.14
C GLY A 634 5.72 16.50 -3.96
N VAL A 635 5.21 15.59 -3.12
CA VAL A 635 4.39 15.89 -1.94
C VAL A 635 5.17 15.50 -0.69
N GLY A 636 5.30 16.37 0.31
CA GLY A 636 5.90 16.02 1.59
C GLY A 636 4.94 15.26 2.51
N ALA A 637 5.48 14.60 3.53
CA ALA A 637 4.70 13.83 4.51
C ALA A 637 3.59 14.63 5.22
N ASN A 638 3.70 15.96 5.25
CA ASN A 638 2.69 16.87 5.79
C ASN A 638 1.55 17.21 4.80
N GLY A 639 1.57 16.64 3.60
CA GLY A 639 0.58 16.87 2.53
C GLY A 639 0.86 18.09 1.65
N ASN A 640 1.88 18.90 1.94
CA ASN A 640 2.23 20.05 1.12
C ASN A 640 2.97 19.62 -0.15
N ARG A 641 2.63 20.25 -1.27
CA ARG A 641 3.22 19.96 -2.58
C ARG A 641 4.28 20.98 -2.96
N ILE A 642 5.46 20.51 -3.36
CA ILE A 642 6.54 21.35 -3.92
C ILE A 642 6.68 21.20 -5.44
N LEU A 643 6.28 20.07 -6.01
CA LEU A 643 6.24 19.81 -7.46
C LEU A 643 5.04 18.92 -7.81
N LYS A 644 4.56 19.00 -9.06
CA LYS A 644 3.61 18.03 -9.62
C LYS A 644 4.32 16.70 -9.90
N GLU A 645 3.56 15.61 -9.84
CA GLU A 645 4.08 14.28 -10.12
C GLU A 645 4.62 14.18 -11.55
N GLU A 646 3.97 14.81 -12.54
CA GLU A 646 4.46 14.81 -13.92
C GLU A 646 5.81 15.51 -14.06
N THR A 647 6.06 16.53 -13.25
CA THR A 647 7.33 17.26 -13.22
C THR A 647 8.43 16.43 -12.57
N VAL A 648 8.12 15.70 -11.49
CA VAL A 648 9.05 14.73 -10.90
C VAL A 648 9.41 13.65 -11.91
N ARG A 649 8.45 13.15 -12.69
CA ARG A 649 8.71 12.18 -13.78
C ARG A 649 9.61 12.73 -14.88
N MET A 650 9.74 14.05 -15.03
CA MET A 650 10.74 14.61 -15.94
C MET A 650 12.17 14.41 -15.41
N LEU A 651 12.36 14.31 -14.10
CA LEU A 651 13.68 14.07 -13.49
C LEU A 651 14.12 12.60 -13.62
N SER A 652 13.17 11.67 -13.79
CA SER A 652 13.43 10.23 -13.97
C SER A 652 13.73 9.83 -15.42
N VAL A 653 14.08 10.79 -16.29
CA VAL A 653 14.35 10.56 -17.72
C VAL A 653 15.72 11.13 -18.08
N PRO A 654 16.57 10.39 -18.83
CA PRO A 654 17.82 10.93 -19.33
C PRO A 654 17.60 11.92 -20.48
N TYR A 655 18.40 12.99 -20.50
CA TYR A 655 18.38 13.99 -21.57
C TYR A 655 19.70 14.05 -22.36
N THR A 656 20.77 13.44 -21.83
CA THR A 656 21.99 13.23 -22.59
C THR A 656 21.79 12.15 -23.64
N THR A 657 22.31 12.37 -24.86
CA THR A 657 22.31 11.37 -25.93
C THR A 657 23.65 11.33 -26.66
N GLY A 658 23.93 10.24 -27.38
CA GLY A 658 25.06 10.17 -28.30
C GLY A 658 26.41 10.46 -27.63
N GLN A 659 27.07 11.55 -28.05
CA GLN A 659 28.36 11.94 -27.46
C GLN A 659 28.23 12.39 -26.00
N MET A 660 27.12 13.03 -25.62
CA MET A 660 26.89 13.47 -24.23
C MET A 660 26.83 12.27 -23.29
N SER A 661 26.10 11.21 -23.66
CA SER A 661 26.04 9.98 -22.85
C SER A 661 27.41 9.31 -22.75
N ARG A 662 28.19 9.30 -23.84
CA ARG A 662 29.57 8.78 -23.83
C ARG A 662 30.48 9.57 -22.89
N ASP A 663 30.37 10.89 -22.91
CA ASP A 663 31.13 11.77 -22.03
C ASP A 663 30.76 11.55 -20.56
N PHE A 664 29.46 11.42 -20.27
CA PHE A 664 28.98 11.11 -18.91
C PHE A 664 29.45 9.74 -18.43
N ALA A 665 29.44 8.72 -19.29
CA ALA A 665 29.90 7.38 -18.90
C ALA A 665 31.35 7.34 -18.39
N VAL A 666 32.21 8.27 -18.85
CA VAL A 666 33.61 8.39 -18.39
C VAL A 666 33.69 8.81 -16.91
N THR A 667 32.63 9.37 -16.31
CA THR A 667 32.61 9.70 -14.88
C THR A 667 32.50 8.46 -13.98
N GLY A 668 32.44 7.25 -14.55
CA GLY A 668 32.45 5.98 -13.79
C GLY A 668 31.10 5.54 -13.24
N LYS A 669 29.99 6.19 -13.63
CA LYS A 669 28.63 5.83 -13.22
C LYS A 669 28.01 4.81 -14.17
N ALA A 670 28.47 3.57 -14.11
CA ALA A 670 27.98 2.49 -14.97
C ALA A 670 26.45 2.29 -14.85
N GLY A 671 25.78 2.13 -16.00
CA GLY A 671 24.31 1.95 -16.10
C GLY A 671 23.46 3.21 -15.87
N TYR A 672 24.10 4.37 -15.71
CA TYR A 672 23.44 5.66 -15.58
C TYR A 672 23.65 6.53 -16.81
N GLU A 673 22.65 7.37 -17.09
CA GLU A 673 22.77 8.54 -17.94
C GLU A 673 22.46 9.82 -17.13
N TYR A 674 22.58 11.00 -17.74
CA TYR A 674 22.32 12.26 -17.06
C TYR A 674 21.00 12.88 -17.52
N GLY A 675 20.15 13.20 -16.55
CA GLY A 675 18.85 13.82 -16.72
C GLY A 675 18.89 15.33 -16.44
N LEU A 676 17.83 15.85 -15.84
CA LEU A 676 17.75 17.24 -15.42
C LEU A 676 18.40 17.43 -14.04
N GLY A 677 19.71 17.66 -14.04
CA GLY A 677 20.54 17.95 -12.86
C GLY A 677 20.89 16.74 -11.99
N VAL A 678 20.54 15.54 -12.44
CA VAL A 678 20.65 14.27 -11.70
C VAL A 678 21.12 13.14 -12.61
N ARG A 679 21.76 12.12 -12.03
CA ARG A 679 21.92 10.82 -12.69
C ARG A 679 20.57 10.13 -12.74
N VAL A 680 20.32 9.36 -13.79
CA VAL A 680 19.12 8.53 -13.97
C VAL A 680 19.55 7.12 -14.31
N LEU A 681 19.06 6.12 -13.58
CA LEU A 681 19.36 4.73 -13.89
C LEU A 681 18.63 4.33 -15.18
N VAL A 682 19.37 3.84 -16.16
CA VAL A 682 18.82 3.39 -17.46
C VAL A 682 19.04 1.89 -17.70
N ASP A 683 19.93 1.25 -16.94
CA ASP A 683 20.23 -0.18 -17.01
C ASP A 683 19.96 -0.85 -15.66
N GLY A 684 18.85 -1.57 -15.56
CA GLY A 684 18.48 -2.29 -14.33
C GLY A 684 19.34 -3.51 -14.03
N SER A 685 20.30 -3.90 -14.90
CA SER A 685 21.17 -5.05 -14.65
C SER A 685 22.31 -4.77 -13.68
N VAL A 686 22.62 -3.49 -13.41
CA VAL A 686 23.73 -3.05 -12.55
C VAL A 686 23.28 -2.52 -11.19
N SER A 687 21.98 -2.64 -10.88
CA SER A 687 21.37 -2.07 -9.69
C SER A 687 20.19 -2.89 -9.20
N ARG A 688 19.96 -2.92 -7.88
CA ARG A 688 18.69 -3.40 -7.31
C ARG A 688 17.58 -2.37 -7.31
N SER A 689 17.92 -1.08 -7.40
CA SER A 689 16.93 -0.02 -7.59
C SER A 689 16.31 -0.06 -8.99
N PRO A 690 15.06 0.38 -9.17
CA PRO A 690 14.38 0.32 -10.46
C PRO A 690 14.94 1.34 -11.46
N VAL A 691 14.88 0.99 -12.75
CA VAL A 691 15.13 1.92 -13.86
C VAL A 691 14.24 3.15 -13.70
N GLY A 692 14.81 4.33 -13.87
CA GLY A 692 14.15 5.62 -13.63
C GLY A 692 14.34 6.17 -12.22
N GLU A 693 14.95 5.43 -11.27
CA GLU A 693 15.47 6.10 -10.08
C GLU A 693 16.51 7.16 -10.48
N PHE A 694 16.52 8.24 -9.70
CA PHE A 694 17.41 9.35 -9.96
C PHE A 694 18.01 9.90 -8.67
N GLY A 695 19.09 10.66 -8.80
CA GLY A 695 19.76 11.25 -7.66
C GLY A 695 21.07 11.91 -8.04
N TRP A 696 21.86 12.29 -7.03
CA TRP A 696 23.20 12.81 -7.25
C TRP A 696 24.05 12.65 -5.99
N ASP A 697 25.24 13.21 -5.98
CA ASP A 697 26.20 13.05 -4.91
C ASP A 697 26.80 14.41 -4.50
N GLY A 698 27.36 14.48 -3.29
CA GLY A 698 28.14 15.61 -2.79
C GLY A 698 29.63 15.27 -2.77
N ALA A 699 30.49 16.28 -2.99
CA ALA A 699 31.94 16.09 -3.02
C ALA A 699 32.51 15.48 -1.73
N ALA A 700 31.87 15.76 -0.59
CA ALA A 700 32.16 15.18 0.73
C ALA A 700 31.51 13.81 0.98
N GLY A 701 31.03 13.14 -0.07
CA GLY A 701 30.47 11.79 -0.02
C GLY A 701 28.99 11.70 0.32
N ALA A 702 28.26 12.83 0.35
CA ALA A 702 26.80 12.78 0.41
C ALA A 702 26.23 12.02 -0.79
N TYR A 703 25.12 11.31 -0.59
CA TYR A 703 24.47 10.48 -1.59
C TYR A 703 22.96 10.57 -1.43
N MET A 704 22.27 10.88 -2.52
CA MET A 704 20.82 10.85 -2.57
C MET A 704 20.33 9.92 -3.68
N LEU A 705 19.30 9.16 -3.35
CA LEU A 705 18.56 8.33 -4.29
C LEU A 705 17.07 8.58 -4.08
N VAL A 706 16.39 8.85 -5.19
CA VAL A 706 14.95 9.04 -5.30
C VAL A 706 14.42 7.92 -6.18
N ASP A 707 13.65 7.02 -5.59
CA ASP A 707 12.93 5.97 -6.31
C ASP A 707 11.42 6.29 -6.31
N PRO A 708 10.91 6.90 -7.40
CA PRO A 708 9.49 7.21 -7.53
C PRO A 708 8.62 6.00 -7.86
N VAL A 709 9.19 4.82 -8.15
CA VAL A 709 8.44 3.60 -8.47
C VAL A 709 8.00 2.90 -7.20
N ASN A 710 8.91 2.77 -6.23
CA ASN A 710 8.64 2.11 -4.95
C ASN A 710 8.47 3.09 -3.79
N HIS A 711 8.51 4.39 -4.06
CA HIS A 711 8.46 5.49 -3.07
C HIS A 711 9.55 5.38 -2.00
N ILE A 712 10.77 5.03 -2.42
CA ILE A 712 11.92 4.88 -1.53
C ILE A 712 12.83 6.10 -1.68
N SER A 713 13.18 6.71 -0.55
CA SER A 713 14.25 7.70 -0.48
C SER A 713 15.45 7.13 0.26
N ILE A 714 16.66 7.44 -0.20
CA ILE A 714 17.89 7.22 0.57
C ILE A 714 18.62 8.55 0.60
N PHE A 715 18.94 9.02 1.80
CA PHE A 715 19.94 10.07 1.98
C PHE A 715 21.03 9.61 2.94
N TYR A 716 22.26 9.68 2.46
CA TYR A 716 23.46 9.33 3.19
C TYR A 716 24.42 10.52 3.18
N ALA A 717 25.06 10.79 4.32
CA ALA A 717 26.12 11.78 4.41
C ALA A 717 27.33 11.21 5.16
N GLN A 718 28.50 11.58 4.65
CA GLN A 718 29.78 11.50 5.33
C GLN A 718 30.49 12.85 5.15
N HIS A 719 31.73 12.97 5.60
CA HIS A 719 32.46 14.24 5.59
C HIS A 719 33.91 14.10 5.09
N VAL A 720 34.08 13.32 4.02
CA VAL A 720 35.36 13.13 3.32
C VAL A 720 35.25 13.60 1.88
N ALA A 721 35.86 14.75 1.58
CA ALA A 721 35.89 15.36 0.25
C ALA A 721 36.85 14.64 -0.70
N GLY A 722 36.45 14.49 -1.97
CA GLY A 722 37.34 14.00 -3.03
C GLY A 722 37.68 12.52 -2.96
N PHE A 723 36.93 11.72 -2.20
CA PHE A 723 37.17 10.29 -2.04
C PHE A 723 36.40 9.44 -3.07
N PHE A 724 37.08 9.00 -4.13
CA PHE A 724 36.42 8.38 -5.29
C PHE A 724 35.67 7.08 -4.98
N LYS A 725 36.18 6.29 -4.01
CA LYS A 725 35.53 5.03 -3.57
C LYS A 725 34.13 5.25 -2.99
N ALA A 726 33.81 6.46 -2.52
CA ALA A 726 32.46 6.80 -2.13
C ALA A 726 31.47 6.52 -3.28
N TYR A 727 31.81 6.95 -4.49
CA TYR A 727 30.93 6.87 -5.65
C TYR A 727 30.94 5.51 -6.35
N SER A 728 32.08 4.81 -6.34
CA SER A 728 32.25 3.53 -7.04
C SER A 728 31.96 2.29 -6.19
N GLU A 729 32.04 2.40 -4.86
CA GLU A 729 31.89 1.26 -3.94
C GLU A 729 30.84 1.52 -2.86
N ILE A 730 30.96 2.61 -2.10
CA ILE A 730 30.13 2.86 -0.91
C ILE A 730 28.67 3.11 -1.28
N HIS A 731 28.40 4.08 -2.16
CA HIS A 731 27.02 4.45 -2.53
C HIS A 731 26.27 3.30 -3.21
N PRO A 732 26.84 2.58 -4.20
CA PRO A 732 26.18 1.40 -4.77
C PRO A 732 25.92 0.30 -3.75
N THR A 733 26.84 0.06 -2.81
CA THR A 733 26.66 -0.97 -1.77
C THR A 733 25.55 -0.60 -0.79
N ILE A 734 25.49 0.67 -0.36
CA ILE A 734 24.40 1.18 0.50
C ILE A 734 23.05 0.98 -0.20
N ARG A 735 22.95 1.36 -1.48
CA ARG A 735 21.75 1.15 -2.30
C ARG A 735 21.38 -0.33 -2.33
N ASP A 736 22.28 -1.21 -2.77
CA ASP A 736 21.92 -2.61 -3.00
C ASP A 736 21.57 -3.34 -1.69
N LEU A 737 22.27 -3.04 -0.59
CA LEU A 737 21.92 -3.57 0.72
C LEU A 737 20.58 -3.02 1.22
N ALA A 738 20.30 -1.72 1.06
CA ALA A 738 19.01 -1.14 1.43
C ALA A 738 17.84 -1.87 0.74
N TYR A 739 17.94 -2.08 -0.57
CA TYR A 739 16.92 -2.79 -1.34
C TYR A 739 16.84 -4.27 -0.95
N GLU A 740 17.96 -4.94 -0.72
CA GLU A 740 17.98 -6.31 -0.20
C GLU A 740 17.25 -6.43 1.13
N CYS A 741 17.54 -5.53 2.06
CA CYS A 741 16.92 -5.48 3.39
C CYS A 741 15.42 -5.23 3.32
N MET A 742 14.92 -4.56 2.27
CA MET A 742 13.50 -4.34 2.01
C MET A 742 12.83 -5.43 1.16
N GLY A 743 13.56 -6.46 0.74
CA GLY A 743 13.03 -7.61 0.03
C GLY A 743 12.95 -7.47 -1.50
N TYR A 744 13.74 -6.56 -2.10
CA TYR A 744 13.85 -6.39 -3.55
C TYR A 744 14.96 -7.23 -4.20
#